data_AF-A0AA85IS44-F1
#
_entry.id   AF-A0AA85IS44-F1
#
_cell.length_a   1.000
_cell.length_b   1.000
_cell.length_c   1.000
_cell.angle_alpha   90.00
_cell.angle_beta   90.00
_cell.angle_gamma   90.00
#
_symmetry.space_group_name_H-M   'P 1'
#
loop_
_entity.id
_entity.type
_entity.pdbx_description
1 polymer ?
#
loop_
_entity_poly.entity_id
_entity_poly.type
_entity_poly.pdbx_seq_one_letter_code
_entity_poly.pdbx_strand_id
1 'polypeptide(L)'
;MLQGRQCEDLVLIISTISLVLFIGCVVSHFYVDQIHTAFIARFFTLVPGSLLFENFSGNNTALNTSLYLYNLTNEKAVLNGARPVFTEVGPFRYKKQTFKKDVKFSGESPPRYLQYKAITYYFQVHDEMSVDPFVGKVTSLDIFTAAMTLKSSAITQFINSAPFITRTPYEIIWGYSYGLIKACGLMRICPNSKISVFVTENGTSENEFVIKTGVDDINELGKVVEFNGQSVLNVWKSEYANYINGSDGFSLGPGLTVGSRRYIFAHGVCRSVMMEATKEVPHPAYPALKVLLFEPASEDKMDNSVYPSPQEFCQGRSYEPKCAPKGLVALSPCLKDTNYLPIYGSQGHFIDVDHSIRNRFRGIPEPDYNLDRTYMLVDPVTGITLGAHQVMQLNYYIDNPSLKSIPYQNMAGNLFFPIVRIVMENGTSENEFVIKTGVDDINELGKVVEFNGQSVLNVWKSEYANYINGSDGFSLGPGLTVGSRRYIFAHGVCRSVMMEATKEVPHPAYPALKVLLFEPASEDKMDNSVYPSPQEFCQGRSYEPKCAPKGLVALSPCLKDTNYLPIYGSQGHFIDVDHSIRNRFRGIPEPDYNLDRTYMLVDPVTGITLGAHQVMQLNYYIDNPSLKSIPYQNMAGNLFFPIVRIVMDVSADADALKTIHTLVHGSKYWLNIAIYIFGGLCLVAFFSTMAVILKMNRNRS
;
A
#
# COMPACT_ATOMS: atom_id res chain seq x y z
N MET A 1 50.68 36.81 -42.51
CA MET A 1 49.38 37.49 -42.27
C MET A 1 48.20 36.53 -42.10
N LEU A 2 48.10 35.42 -42.85
CA LEU A 2 47.01 34.43 -42.72
C LEU A 2 46.90 33.78 -41.32
N GLN A 3 48.03 33.46 -40.68
CA GLN A 3 48.07 32.86 -39.33
C GLN A 3 47.60 33.82 -38.21
N GLY A 4 47.72 35.14 -38.41
CA GLY A 4 47.30 36.15 -37.43
C GLY A 4 45.80 36.43 -37.45
N ARG A 5 45.17 36.34 -38.64
CA ARG A 5 43.71 36.51 -38.80
C ARG A 5 42.93 35.34 -38.21
N GLN A 6 43.38 34.11 -38.46
CA GLN A 6 42.76 32.91 -37.87
C GLN A 6 42.83 32.89 -36.34
N CYS A 7 43.87 33.48 -35.75
CA CYS A 7 44.01 33.59 -34.30
C CYS A 7 43.06 34.65 -33.71
N GLU A 8 42.87 35.80 -34.39
CA GLU A 8 41.89 36.81 -33.98
C GLU A 8 40.45 36.29 -34.06
N ASP A 9 40.11 35.62 -35.16
CA ASP A 9 38.77 35.07 -35.35
C ASP A 9 38.47 34.02 -34.26
N LEU A 10 39.45 33.18 -33.90
CA LEU A 10 39.31 32.19 -32.83
C LEU A 10 39.12 32.85 -31.45
N VAL A 11 39.89 33.90 -31.12
CA VAL A 11 39.77 34.59 -29.83
C VAL A 11 38.44 35.35 -29.74
N LEU A 12 37.95 35.90 -30.85
CA LEU A 12 36.64 36.55 -30.94
C LEU A 12 35.50 35.53 -30.71
N ILE A 13 35.60 34.36 -31.34
CA ILE A 13 34.64 33.25 -31.14
C ILE A 13 34.61 32.83 -29.67
N ILE A 14 35.78 32.61 -29.04
CA ILE A 14 35.86 32.23 -27.63
C ILE A 14 35.25 33.32 -26.74
N SER A 15 35.55 34.60 -27.01
CA SER A 15 34.97 35.73 -26.27
C SER A 15 33.43 35.77 -26.38
N THR A 16 32.89 35.60 -27.59
CA THR A 16 31.43 35.56 -27.79
C THR A 16 30.78 34.36 -27.10
N ILE A 17 31.39 33.18 -27.15
CA ILE A 17 30.89 31.98 -26.46
C ILE A 17 30.90 32.21 -24.93
N SER A 18 31.98 32.76 -24.37
CA SER A 18 32.07 33.06 -22.93
C SER A 18 31.02 34.08 -22.48
N LEU A 19 30.73 35.09 -23.30
CA LEU A 19 29.67 36.07 -23.00
C LEU A 19 28.28 35.44 -23.05
N VAL A 20 27.99 34.61 -24.06
CA VAL A 20 26.72 33.90 -24.18
C VAL A 20 26.51 32.94 -23.00
N LEU A 21 27.55 32.19 -22.59
CA LEU A 21 27.49 31.31 -21.42
C LEU A 21 27.28 32.10 -20.12
N PHE A 22 27.94 33.26 -19.95
CA PHE A 22 27.72 34.13 -18.79
C PHE A 22 26.28 34.66 -18.74
N ILE A 23 25.75 35.14 -19.86
CA ILE A 23 24.34 35.58 -19.95
C ILE A 23 23.41 34.39 -19.64
N GLY A 24 23.74 33.20 -20.13
CA GLY A 24 23.05 31.95 -19.78
C GLY A 24 23.01 31.70 -18.27
N CYS A 25 24.12 31.86 -17.55
CA CYS A 25 24.17 31.75 -16.09
C CYS A 25 23.31 32.78 -15.36
N VAL A 26 23.31 34.03 -15.83
CA VAL A 26 22.48 35.10 -15.26
C VAL A 26 21.00 34.78 -15.46
N VAL A 27 20.61 34.32 -16.65
CA VAL A 27 19.25 33.86 -16.94
C VAL A 27 18.89 32.66 -16.05
N SER A 28 19.75 31.65 -15.96
CA SER A 28 19.53 30.49 -15.08
C SER A 28 19.36 30.88 -13.62
N HIS A 29 20.05 31.91 -13.12
CA HIS A 29 19.85 32.43 -11.77
C HIS A 29 18.44 33.00 -11.56
N PHE A 30 17.89 33.73 -12.53
CA PHE A 30 16.51 34.24 -12.46
C PHE A 30 15.45 33.13 -12.58
N TYR A 31 15.78 32.01 -13.21
CA TYR A 31 14.90 30.84 -13.38
C TYR A 31 15.23 29.67 -12.44
N VAL A 32 16.09 29.89 -11.43
CA VAL A 32 16.54 28.83 -10.50
C VAL A 32 15.37 28.12 -9.84
N ASP A 33 14.31 28.86 -9.47
CA ASP A 33 13.13 28.29 -8.84
C ASP A 33 12.33 27.40 -9.81
N GLN A 34 12.24 27.74 -11.10
CA GLN A 34 11.56 26.90 -12.12
C GLN A 34 12.38 25.67 -12.50
N ILE A 35 13.71 25.79 -12.59
CA ILE A 35 14.62 24.66 -12.82
C ILE A 35 14.56 23.70 -11.63
N HIS A 36 14.49 24.23 -10.41
CA HIS A 36 14.26 23.46 -9.19
C HIS A 36 12.92 22.72 -9.25
N THR A 37 11.84 23.34 -9.71
CA THR A 37 10.54 22.66 -9.89
C THR A 37 10.53 21.60 -11.00
N ALA A 38 11.30 21.76 -12.09
CA ALA A 38 11.48 20.69 -13.08
C ALA A 38 12.28 19.50 -12.49
N PHE A 39 13.20 19.77 -11.56
CA PHE A 39 13.86 18.75 -10.75
C PHE A 39 12.87 18.04 -9.79
N ILE A 40 11.78 18.72 -9.39
CA ILE A 40 10.68 18.13 -8.60
C ILE A 40 9.92 17.04 -9.39
N ALA A 41 10.04 16.94 -10.71
CA ALA A 41 9.53 15.75 -11.44
C ALA A 41 10.22 14.44 -10.99
N ARG A 42 11.39 14.51 -10.33
CA ARG A 42 11.98 13.37 -9.57
C ARG A 42 11.18 12.96 -8.32
N PHE A 43 10.13 13.69 -7.94
CA PHE A 43 9.26 13.35 -6.80
C PHE A 43 8.36 12.13 -7.09
N PHE A 44 8.34 11.63 -8.34
CA PHE A 44 7.80 10.31 -8.69
C PHE A 44 8.84 9.18 -8.59
N THR A 45 9.84 9.33 -7.73
CA THR A 45 10.75 8.23 -7.37
C THR A 45 10.44 7.78 -5.95
N LEU A 46 10.66 6.50 -5.63
CA LEU A 46 10.56 5.98 -4.26
C LEU A 46 11.80 6.45 -3.49
N VAL A 47 11.86 7.74 -3.21
CA VAL A 47 12.84 8.32 -2.30
C VAL A 47 12.14 8.74 -1.03
N PRO A 48 12.84 8.73 0.10
CA PRO A 48 12.22 9.07 1.36
C PRO A 48 11.57 10.47 1.37
N GLY A 49 10.36 10.59 1.92
CA GLY A 49 9.56 11.82 1.93
C GLY A 49 8.93 12.20 0.59
N SER A 50 9.10 11.41 -0.48
CA SER A 50 8.31 11.60 -1.70
C SER A 50 6.87 11.15 -1.50
N LEU A 51 5.92 11.81 -2.19
CA LEU A 51 4.51 11.40 -2.20
C LEU A 51 4.34 9.91 -2.57
N LEU A 52 5.16 9.43 -3.51
CA LEU A 52 5.11 8.05 -3.96
C LEU A 52 5.61 7.08 -2.90
N PHE A 53 6.70 7.41 -2.18
CA PHE A 53 7.18 6.59 -1.08
C PHE A 53 6.16 6.51 0.06
N GLU A 54 5.46 7.59 0.36
CA GLU A 54 4.49 7.64 1.46
C GLU A 54 3.22 6.84 1.14
N ASN A 55 2.74 6.91 -0.11
CA ASN A 55 1.70 6.00 -0.58
C ASN A 55 2.15 4.54 -0.65
N PHE A 56 3.44 4.29 -0.96
CA PHE A 56 4.01 2.96 -0.99
C PHE A 56 4.25 2.39 0.42
N SER A 57 4.71 3.20 1.37
CA SER A 57 5.08 2.80 2.73
C SER A 57 3.86 2.77 3.66
N GLY A 58 2.84 3.57 3.37
CA GLY A 58 1.58 3.60 4.11
C GLY A 58 0.87 2.24 4.11
N ASN A 59 0.17 1.95 5.21
CA ASN A 59 -0.68 0.75 5.38
C ASN A 59 -1.95 0.78 4.50
N ASN A 60 -1.96 1.56 3.41
CA ASN A 60 -3.16 1.98 2.69
C ASN A 60 -3.66 0.98 1.64
N THR A 61 -2.89 -0.06 1.32
CA THR A 61 -3.39 -1.12 0.43
C THR A 61 -4.14 -2.17 1.24
N ALA A 62 -5.38 -1.84 1.61
CA ALA A 62 -6.36 -2.83 2.05
C ALA A 62 -7.04 -3.43 0.82
N LEU A 63 -6.87 -4.73 0.60
CA LEU A 63 -7.59 -5.45 -0.46
C LEU A 63 -8.75 -6.21 0.16
N ASN A 64 -9.94 -6.06 -0.42
CA ASN A 64 -11.08 -6.89 -0.08
C ASN A 64 -10.83 -8.28 -0.68
N THR A 65 -10.70 -9.29 0.18
CA THR A 65 -10.47 -10.68 -0.20
C THR A 65 -11.72 -11.49 0.07
N SER A 66 -12.34 -12.02 -0.97
CA SER A 66 -13.46 -12.95 -0.90
C SER A 66 -12.98 -14.37 -1.21
N LEU A 67 -13.26 -15.30 -0.27
CA LEU A 67 -12.93 -16.71 -0.41
C LEU A 67 -14.20 -17.53 -0.66
N TYR A 68 -14.15 -18.40 -1.65
CA TYR A 68 -15.23 -19.33 -2.01
C TYR A 68 -14.73 -20.76 -1.92
N LEU A 69 -15.36 -21.58 -1.09
CA LEU A 69 -14.99 -22.98 -0.90
C LEU A 69 -15.84 -23.90 -1.78
N TYR A 70 -15.25 -24.97 -2.29
CA TYR A 70 -15.97 -26.00 -3.03
C TYR A 70 -16.39 -27.14 -2.09
N ASN A 71 -17.67 -27.17 -1.70
CA ASN A 71 -18.23 -28.20 -0.82
C ASN A 71 -18.59 -29.47 -1.60
N LEU A 72 -17.94 -30.59 -1.29
CA LEU A 72 -18.21 -31.88 -1.92
C LEU A 72 -19.48 -32.52 -1.32
N THR A 73 -20.47 -32.83 -2.16
CA THR A 73 -21.78 -33.33 -1.70
C THR A 73 -21.97 -34.84 -1.84
N ASN A 74 -21.09 -35.52 -2.60
CA ASN A 74 -21.25 -36.93 -2.95
C ASN A 74 -20.01 -37.80 -2.65
N GLU A 75 -19.35 -37.57 -1.51
CA GLU A 75 -18.13 -38.26 -1.06
C GLU A 75 -18.11 -39.77 -1.34
N LYS A 76 -19.12 -40.50 -0.83
CA LYS A 76 -19.20 -41.97 -0.96
C LYS A 76 -19.29 -42.41 -2.41
N ALA A 77 -19.97 -41.66 -3.28
CA ALA A 77 -20.08 -42.00 -4.69
C ALA A 77 -18.75 -41.74 -5.42
N VAL A 78 -18.05 -40.66 -5.07
CA VAL A 78 -16.72 -40.34 -5.63
C VAL A 78 -15.72 -41.44 -5.30
N LEU A 79 -15.70 -41.93 -4.07
CA LEU A 79 -14.88 -43.07 -3.66
C LEU A 79 -15.27 -44.40 -4.32
N ASN A 80 -16.36 -44.43 -5.08
CA ASN A 80 -16.79 -45.57 -5.89
C ASN A 80 -16.76 -45.24 -7.40
N GLY A 81 -16.01 -44.23 -7.82
CA GLY A 81 -15.76 -43.90 -9.22
C GLY A 81 -16.74 -42.91 -9.85
N ALA A 82 -17.69 -42.35 -9.08
CA ALA A 82 -18.56 -41.30 -9.58
C ALA A 82 -17.82 -39.96 -9.76
N ARG A 83 -18.39 -39.07 -10.59
CA ARG A 83 -17.87 -37.70 -10.76
C ARG A 83 -18.14 -36.87 -9.48
N PRO A 84 -17.18 -36.07 -8.99
CA PRO A 84 -17.41 -35.17 -7.87
C PRO A 84 -18.48 -34.12 -8.19
N VAL A 85 -19.38 -33.89 -7.23
CA VAL A 85 -20.44 -32.88 -7.28
C VAL A 85 -20.16 -31.84 -6.20
N PHE A 86 -19.85 -30.63 -6.62
CA PHE A 86 -19.56 -29.51 -5.74
C PHE A 86 -20.74 -28.54 -5.65
N THR A 87 -20.85 -27.87 -4.52
CA THR A 87 -21.61 -26.63 -4.36
C THR A 87 -20.64 -25.56 -3.87
N GLU A 88 -20.57 -24.40 -4.53
CA GLU A 88 -19.76 -23.28 -4.06
C GLU A 88 -20.38 -22.68 -2.78
N VAL A 89 -19.56 -22.41 -1.77
CA VAL A 89 -19.97 -21.84 -0.47
C VAL A 89 -19.12 -20.61 -0.17
N GLY A 90 -19.77 -19.47 0.03
CA GLY A 90 -19.12 -18.17 0.26
C GLY A 90 -20.02 -17.01 -0.22
N PRO A 91 -19.46 -15.79 -0.33
CA PRO A 91 -18.09 -15.41 0.00
C PRO A 91 -17.84 -15.34 1.52
N PHE A 92 -16.65 -15.77 1.93
CA PHE A 92 -16.07 -15.43 3.23
C PHE A 92 -15.14 -14.22 3.03
N ARG A 93 -15.51 -13.06 3.59
CA ARG A 93 -14.86 -11.78 3.31
C ARG A 93 -13.81 -11.42 4.36
N TYR A 94 -12.66 -10.96 3.88
CA TYR A 94 -11.52 -10.51 4.70
C TYR A 94 -10.94 -9.21 4.13
N LYS A 95 -10.57 -8.26 4.98
CA LYS A 95 -9.65 -7.17 4.62
C LYS A 95 -8.22 -7.71 4.74
N LYS A 96 -7.53 -7.81 3.62
CA LYS A 96 -6.10 -8.15 3.54
C LYS A 96 -5.29 -6.87 3.67
N GLN A 97 -4.48 -6.76 4.72
CA GLN A 97 -3.56 -5.63 4.91
C GLN A 97 -2.13 -6.13 4.89
N THR A 98 -1.29 -5.46 4.10
CA THR A 98 0.15 -5.77 4.04
C THR A 98 0.91 -4.63 4.71
N PHE A 99 1.70 -4.97 5.73
CA PHE A 99 2.53 -4.02 6.45
C PHE A 99 3.97 -4.18 5.99
N LYS A 100 4.61 -3.05 5.66
CA LYS A 100 6.03 -3.01 5.34
C LYS A 100 6.80 -2.64 6.62
N LYS A 101 7.76 -3.48 6.99
CA LYS A 101 8.63 -3.35 8.16
C LYS A 101 10.08 -3.25 7.71
N ASP A 102 10.95 -2.79 8.62
CA ASP A 102 12.40 -2.70 8.40
C ASP A 102 12.76 -2.01 7.07
N VAL A 103 12.02 -0.96 6.72
CA VAL A 103 12.21 -0.20 5.49
C VAL A 103 13.58 0.51 5.55
N LYS A 104 14.45 0.22 4.59
CA LYS A 104 15.83 0.72 4.52
C LYS A 104 16.19 1.14 3.11
N PHE A 105 16.76 2.32 2.98
CA PHE A 105 17.28 2.81 1.71
C PHE A 105 18.77 2.46 1.54
N SER A 106 19.23 2.37 0.29
CA SER A 106 20.66 2.25 0.02
C SER A 106 21.42 3.52 0.42
N GLY A 107 22.70 3.39 0.78
CA GLY A 107 23.46 4.48 1.40
C GLY A 107 23.85 5.63 0.46
N GLU A 108 23.67 5.48 -0.85
CA GLU A 108 23.90 6.54 -1.83
C GLU A 108 22.82 7.64 -1.77
N SER A 109 23.15 8.84 -2.25
CA SER A 109 22.18 9.95 -2.35
C SER A 109 22.11 10.45 -3.80
N PRO A 110 20.96 10.31 -4.49
CA PRO A 110 19.70 9.72 -4.02
C PRO A 110 19.80 8.17 -3.93
N PRO A 111 19.01 7.53 -3.05
CA PRO A 111 19.08 6.08 -2.87
C PRO A 111 18.52 5.36 -4.09
N ARG A 112 19.24 4.34 -4.57
CA ARG A 112 18.87 3.56 -5.76
C ARG A 112 18.00 2.35 -5.44
N TYR A 113 18.12 1.85 -4.21
CA TYR A 113 17.41 0.66 -3.75
C TYR A 113 16.62 0.94 -2.48
N LEU A 114 15.50 0.26 -2.34
CA LEU A 114 14.67 0.21 -1.15
C LEU A 114 14.50 -1.26 -0.73
N GLN A 115 14.91 -1.58 0.48
CA GLN A 115 14.75 -2.88 1.12
C GLN A 115 13.63 -2.80 2.16
N TYR A 116 12.75 -3.79 2.19
CA TYR A 116 11.71 -3.89 3.22
C TYR A 116 11.25 -5.33 3.40
N LYS A 117 10.62 -5.60 4.54
CA LYS A 117 9.94 -6.85 4.85
C LYS A 117 8.44 -6.65 4.84
N ALA A 118 7.74 -7.45 4.05
CA ALA A 118 6.29 -7.43 3.96
C ALA A 118 5.69 -8.56 4.80
N ILE A 119 4.72 -8.23 5.64
CA ILE A 119 3.90 -9.19 6.38
C ILE A 119 2.42 -8.90 6.12
N THR A 120 1.66 -9.95 5.85
CA THR A 120 0.23 -9.84 5.50
C THR A 120 -0.64 -10.30 6.66
N TYR A 121 -1.72 -9.57 6.94
CA TYR A 121 -2.78 -9.97 7.87
C TYR A 121 -4.12 -9.98 7.16
N TYR A 122 -4.98 -10.93 7.56
CA TYR A 122 -6.35 -11.05 7.08
C TYR A 122 -7.31 -10.80 8.24
N PHE A 123 -8.09 -9.73 8.13
CA PHE A 123 -9.08 -9.32 9.13
C PHE A 123 -10.48 -9.68 8.62
N GLN A 124 -11.19 -10.52 9.35
CA GLN A 124 -12.52 -10.96 8.94
C GLN A 124 -13.53 -9.81 8.97
N VAL A 125 -14.25 -9.62 7.86
CA VAL A 125 -15.34 -8.63 7.76
C VAL A 125 -16.65 -9.38 8.01
N HIS A 126 -17.40 -8.95 9.02
CA HIS A 126 -18.63 -9.66 9.42
C HIS A 126 -19.84 -9.21 8.60
N ASP A 127 -19.85 -7.96 8.15
CA ASP A 127 -20.87 -7.43 7.27
C ASP A 127 -20.69 -8.01 5.86
N GLU A 128 -21.80 -8.29 5.17
CA GLU A 128 -21.81 -8.78 3.77
C GLU A 128 -21.34 -10.23 3.53
N MET A 129 -21.14 -11.05 4.58
CA MET A 129 -20.98 -12.49 4.41
C MET A 129 -22.33 -13.17 4.17
N SER A 130 -22.42 -14.00 3.13
CA SER A 130 -23.63 -14.78 2.86
C SER A 130 -23.76 -16.00 3.79
N VAL A 131 -22.67 -16.41 4.45
CA VAL A 131 -22.59 -17.59 5.31
C VAL A 131 -21.63 -17.31 6.48
N ASP A 132 -22.04 -17.64 7.70
CA ASP A 132 -21.18 -17.54 8.89
C ASP A 132 -20.02 -18.55 8.80
N PRO A 133 -18.74 -18.13 8.87
CA PRO A 133 -17.59 -19.02 8.71
C PRO A 133 -17.36 -19.99 9.89
N PHE A 134 -18.00 -19.74 11.04
CA PHE A 134 -17.93 -20.59 12.23
C PHE A 134 -19.11 -21.55 12.32
N VAL A 135 -20.14 -21.38 11.48
CA VAL A 135 -21.35 -22.19 11.43
C VAL A 135 -21.45 -22.90 10.08
N GLY A 136 -22.15 -24.04 10.03
CA GLY A 136 -22.21 -24.88 8.83
C GLY A 136 -20.96 -25.73 8.64
N LYS A 137 -21.03 -26.65 7.67
CA LYS A 137 -20.01 -27.65 7.42
C LYS A 137 -19.71 -27.73 5.93
N VAL A 138 -18.44 -27.69 5.59
CA VAL A 138 -17.91 -27.89 4.24
C VAL A 138 -17.09 -29.16 4.24
N THR A 139 -17.39 -30.06 3.31
CA THR A 139 -16.54 -31.21 2.99
C THR A 139 -15.53 -30.81 1.92
N SER A 140 -14.23 -30.96 2.22
CA SER A 140 -13.13 -30.78 1.27
C SER A 140 -12.15 -31.97 1.32
N LEU A 141 -11.13 -31.94 0.46
CA LEU A 141 -10.03 -32.91 0.47
C LEU A 141 -9.24 -32.80 1.79
N ASP A 142 -8.96 -33.93 2.44
CA ASP A 142 -8.03 -33.93 3.57
C ASP A 142 -6.58 -33.85 3.05
N ILE A 143 -6.03 -32.64 3.03
CA ILE A 143 -4.67 -32.35 2.57
C ILE A 143 -3.63 -33.19 3.31
N PHE A 144 -3.85 -33.48 4.60
CA PHE A 144 -2.92 -34.30 5.38
C PHE A 144 -2.90 -35.73 4.86
N THR A 145 -4.07 -36.34 4.69
CA THR A 145 -4.20 -37.69 4.15
C THR A 145 -3.64 -37.75 2.72
N ALA A 146 -3.94 -36.76 1.87
CA ALA A 146 -3.40 -36.67 0.52
C ALA A 146 -1.86 -36.59 0.53
N ALA A 147 -1.27 -35.73 1.35
CA ALA A 147 0.18 -35.59 1.51
C ALA A 147 0.86 -36.88 2.00
N MET A 148 0.28 -37.55 3.00
CA MET A 148 0.84 -38.79 3.55
C MET A 148 0.80 -39.94 2.53
N THR A 149 -0.23 -39.97 1.69
CA THR A 149 -0.38 -40.95 0.61
C THR A 149 0.74 -40.87 -0.42
N LEU A 150 1.27 -39.67 -0.69
CA LEU A 150 2.40 -39.48 -1.59
C LEU A 150 3.72 -40.04 -1.02
N LYS A 151 3.87 -40.13 0.31
CA LYS A 151 5.10 -40.60 0.97
C LYS A 151 5.19 -42.13 1.04
N SER A 152 4.09 -42.81 1.36
CA SER A 152 4.06 -44.27 1.45
C SER A 152 2.63 -44.81 1.46
N SER A 153 2.36 -45.77 0.57
CA SER A 153 1.11 -46.54 0.57
C SER A 153 0.99 -47.51 1.76
N ALA A 154 2.09 -47.82 2.45
CA ALA A 154 2.06 -48.65 3.65
C ALA A 154 1.61 -47.84 4.87
N ILE A 155 1.99 -46.56 4.94
CA ILE A 155 1.58 -45.67 6.03
C ILE A 155 0.06 -45.43 6.01
N THR A 156 -0.57 -45.34 4.84
CA THR A 156 -2.04 -45.14 4.75
C THR A 156 -2.86 -46.31 5.31
N GLN A 157 -2.34 -47.54 5.28
CA GLN A 157 -2.99 -48.71 5.90
C GLN A 157 -3.06 -48.59 7.43
N PHE A 158 -2.12 -47.88 8.06
CA PHE A 158 -2.10 -47.65 9.51
C PHE A 158 -2.93 -46.44 9.93
N ILE A 159 -3.12 -45.47 9.03
CA ILE A 159 -3.76 -44.19 9.37
C ILE A 159 -5.31 -44.30 9.34
N ASN A 160 -5.88 -45.25 8.59
CA ASN A 160 -7.34 -45.45 8.45
C ASN A 160 -8.12 -44.12 8.29
N SER A 161 -7.51 -43.12 7.64
CA SER A 161 -8.08 -41.78 7.52
C SER A 161 -8.94 -41.66 6.27
N ALA A 162 -10.06 -40.96 6.42
CA ALA A 162 -10.92 -40.62 5.29
C ALA A 162 -10.19 -39.66 4.33
N PRO A 163 -10.38 -39.80 3.00
CA PRO A 163 -9.80 -38.92 1.99
C PRO A 163 -10.37 -37.50 2.03
N PHE A 164 -11.58 -37.36 2.59
CA PHE A 164 -12.31 -36.12 2.70
C PHE A 164 -12.50 -35.79 4.17
N ILE A 165 -12.58 -34.49 4.47
CA ILE A 165 -12.81 -33.99 5.81
C ILE A 165 -13.92 -32.95 5.79
N THR A 166 -14.82 -33.08 6.76
CA THR A 166 -15.92 -32.13 6.98
C THR A 166 -15.62 -31.24 8.18
N ARG A 167 -15.46 -29.93 7.94
CA ARG A 167 -15.12 -28.93 8.96
C ARG A 167 -15.85 -27.62 8.73
N THR A 168 -15.73 -26.66 9.65
CA THR A 168 -16.27 -25.31 9.40
C THR A 168 -15.45 -24.63 8.29
N PRO A 169 -16.03 -23.65 7.57
CA PRO A 169 -15.27 -22.87 6.60
C PRO A 169 -13.99 -22.26 7.17
N TYR A 170 -14.06 -21.70 8.39
CA TYR A 170 -12.90 -21.14 9.07
C TYR A 170 -11.78 -22.17 9.27
N GLU A 171 -12.12 -23.39 9.70
CA GLU A 171 -11.16 -24.48 9.88
C GLU A 171 -10.54 -24.94 8.55
N ILE A 172 -11.32 -25.00 7.46
CA ILE A 172 -10.80 -25.33 6.13
C ILE A 172 -9.85 -24.24 5.63
N ILE A 173 -10.18 -22.95 5.80
CA ILE A 173 -9.38 -21.81 5.32
C ILE A 173 -8.12 -21.62 6.16
N TRP A 174 -8.22 -21.57 7.49
CA TRP A 174 -7.11 -21.13 8.36
C TRP A 174 -6.36 -22.27 9.06
N GLY A 175 -6.91 -23.49 9.03
CA GLY A 175 -6.25 -24.66 9.58
C GLY A 175 -7.15 -25.50 10.47
N TYR A 176 -7.28 -26.77 10.11
CA TYR A 176 -7.93 -27.79 10.93
C TYR A 176 -6.89 -28.69 11.60
N SER A 177 -7.31 -29.35 12.68
CA SER A 177 -6.45 -30.24 13.45
C SER A 177 -7.24 -31.38 14.08
N TYR A 178 -6.67 -32.58 14.08
CA TYR A 178 -7.19 -33.76 14.76
C TYR A 178 -6.04 -34.62 15.29
N GLY A 179 -6.34 -35.71 16.01
CA GLY A 179 -5.37 -36.48 16.80
C GLY A 179 -4.06 -36.80 16.08
N LEU A 180 -4.12 -37.28 14.84
CA LEU A 180 -2.95 -37.62 14.03
C LEU A 180 -2.10 -36.39 13.66
N ILE A 181 -2.73 -35.27 13.26
CA ILE A 181 -2.02 -34.03 12.92
C ILE A 181 -1.34 -33.47 14.18
N LYS A 182 -2.03 -33.49 15.33
CA LYS A 182 -1.46 -33.06 16.62
C LYS A 182 -0.26 -33.92 17.02
N ALA A 183 -0.38 -35.24 16.90
CA ALA A 183 0.71 -36.16 17.18
C ALA A 183 1.90 -35.94 16.23
N CYS A 184 1.64 -35.72 14.93
CA CYS A 184 2.67 -35.42 13.93
C CYS A 184 3.43 -34.13 14.26
N GLY A 185 2.72 -33.08 14.66
CA GLY A 185 3.32 -31.82 15.12
C GLY A 185 4.14 -31.98 16.40
N LEU A 186 3.62 -32.71 17.40
CA LEU A 186 4.33 -33.00 18.65
C LEU A 186 5.63 -33.78 18.42
N MET A 187 5.62 -34.74 17.49
CA MET A 187 6.80 -35.51 17.09
C MET A 187 7.72 -34.75 16.14
N ARG A 188 7.43 -33.49 15.79
CA ARG A 188 8.18 -32.66 14.84
C ARG A 188 8.33 -33.29 13.44
N ILE A 189 7.41 -34.18 13.07
CA ILE A 189 7.34 -34.78 11.73
C ILE A 189 6.60 -33.83 10.78
N CYS A 190 5.64 -33.07 11.31
CA CYS A 190 4.92 -32.03 10.60
C CYS A 190 5.39 -30.65 11.09
N PRO A 191 5.51 -29.65 10.19
CA PRO A 191 5.93 -28.29 10.57
C PRO A 191 4.91 -27.61 11.49
N ASN A 192 3.62 -27.92 11.34
CA ASN A 192 2.53 -27.33 12.12
C ASN A 192 1.59 -28.40 12.69
N SER A 193 0.98 -28.09 13.83
CA SER A 193 -0.09 -28.90 14.46
C SER A 193 -1.48 -28.67 13.84
N LYS A 194 -1.56 -27.81 12.81
CA LYS A 194 -2.73 -27.53 11.97
C LYS A 194 -2.34 -27.67 10.51
N ILE A 195 -3.30 -28.00 9.65
CA ILE A 195 -3.07 -28.06 8.21
C ILE A 195 -4.16 -27.29 7.46
N SER A 196 -3.75 -26.48 6.48
CA SER A 196 -4.59 -25.82 5.49
C SER A 196 -3.68 -25.15 4.45
N VAL A 197 -4.27 -24.70 3.34
CA VAL A 197 -3.61 -23.94 2.28
C VAL A 197 -3.19 -22.53 2.73
N PHE A 198 -3.85 -21.92 3.72
CA PHE A 198 -3.50 -20.58 4.25
C PHE A 198 -2.88 -20.60 5.66
N VAL A 199 -2.42 -21.75 6.14
CA VAL A 199 -1.97 -21.92 7.54
C VAL A 199 -0.82 -20.99 7.94
N THR A 200 0.00 -20.54 6.98
CA THR A 200 1.13 -19.60 7.18
C THR A 200 0.90 -18.22 6.55
N GLU A 201 -0.31 -17.91 6.10
CA GLU A 201 -0.57 -16.67 5.37
C GLU A 201 -0.96 -15.50 6.29
N ASN A 202 -1.61 -15.79 7.43
CA ASN A 202 -2.07 -14.74 8.34
C ASN A 202 -1.01 -14.43 9.40
N GLY A 203 -0.31 -13.31 9.24
CA GLY A 203 0.59 -12.74 10.24
C GLY A 203 1.84 -13.58 10.55
N THR A 204 2.23 -14.48 9.65
CA THR A 204 3.31 -15.45 9.89
C THR A 204 4.38 -15.45 8.79
N SER A 205 4.02 -15.43 7.51
CA SER A 205 5.00 -15.34 6.43
C SER A 205 5.51 -13.90 6.28
N GLU A 206 6.82 -13.73 6.47
CA GLU A 206 7.55 -12.48 6.23
C GLU A 206 8.37 -12.64 4.95
N ASN A 207 8.14 -11.77 3.98
CA ASN A 207 8.85 -11.76 2.71
C ASN A 207 9.71 -10.50 2.60
N GLU A 208 11.00 -10.66 2.32
CA GLU A 208 11.94 -9.57 2.14
C GLU A 208 12.08 -9.23 0.65
N PHE A 209 11.99 -7.94 0.35
CA PHE A 209 12.11 -7.39 -0.99
C PHE A 209 13.23 -6.36 -1.02
N VAL A 210 14.00 -6.37 -2.11
CA VAL A 210 14.84 -5.23 -2.52
C VAL A 210 14.33 -4.77 -3.88
N ILE A 211 13.94 -3.50 -3.97
CA ILE A 211 13.38 -2.91 -5.19
C ILE A 211 14.17 -1.69 -5.63
N LYS A 212 14.08 -1.36 -6.93
CA LYS A 212 14.63 -0.12 -7.48
C LYS A 212 13.72 1.07 -7.20
N THR A 213 14.32 2.20 -6.86
CA THR A 213 13.59 3.42 -6.48
C THR A 213 13.13 4.26 -7.66
N GLY A 214 13.60 3.97 -8.88
CA GLY A 214 13.34 4.77 -10.09
C GLY A 214 14.24 6.00 -10.25
N VAL A 215 15.23 6.18 -9.35
CA VAL A 215 16.17 7.33 -9.38
C VAL A 215 17.04 7.36 -10.62
N ASP A 216 17.60 6.20 -11.01
CA ASP A 216 18.45 6.08 -12.19
C ASP A 216 17.61 6.04 -13.48
N ASP A 217 16.52 5.26 -13.48
CA ASP A 217 15.56 5.14 -14.57
C ASP A 217 14.15 4.94 -14.01
N ILE A 218 13.24 5.86 -14.36
CA ILE A 218 11.85 5.83 -13.94
C ILE A 218 11.10 4.60 -14.46
N ASN A 219 11.56 3.99 -15.56
CA ASN A 219 10.98 2.75 -16.09
C ASN A 219 11.28 1.52 -15.22
N GLU A 220 12.25 1.63 -14.31
CA GLU A 220 12.60 0.57 -13.35
C GLU A 220 12.01 0.82 -11.96
N LEU A 221 11.14 1.82 -11.81
CA LEU A 221 10.45 2.12 -10.57
C LEU A 221 9.74 0.87 -10.01
N GLY A 222 10.03 0.52 -8.76
CA GLY A 222 9.41 -0.62 -8.08
C GLY A 222 9.89 -1.99 -8.56
N LYS A 223 10.82 -2.06 -9.53
CA LYS A 223 11.35 -3.33 -10.05
C LYS A 223 12.04 -4.12 -8.94
N VAL A 224 11.65 -5.37 -8.76
CA VAL A 224 12.24 -6.28 -7.76
C VAL A 224 13.58 -6.76 -8.27
N VAL A 225 14.64 -6.55 -7.48
CA VAL A 225 16.00 -7.03 -7.78
C VAL A 225 16.42 -8.17 -6.89
N GLU A 226 15.82 -8.28 -5.69
CA GLU A 226 16.03 -9.38 -4.77
C GLU A 226 14.74 -9.73 -4.04
N PHE A 227 14.50 -11.02 -3.86
CA PHE A 227 13.40 -11.57 -3.06
C PHE A 227 13.95 -12.63 -2.11
N ASN A 228 13.75 -12.46 -0.81
CA ASN A 228 14.21 -13.38 0.24
C ASN A 228 15.70 -13.78 0.10
N GLY A 229 16.59 -12.80 -0.15
CA GLY A 229 18.03 -13.05 -0.31
C GLY A 229 18.45 -13.53 -1.70
N GLN A 230 17.53 -13.66 -2.66
CA GLN A 230 17.79 -14.22 -3.98
C GLN A 230 17.51 -13.21 -5.10
N SER A 231 18.50 -12.97 -5.97
CA SER A 231 18.33 -12.19 -7.21
C SER A 231 17.84 -13.02 -8.40
N VAL A 232 18.01 -14.35 -8.30
CA VAL A 232 17.48 -15.35 -9.23
C VAL A 232 16.89 -16.46 -8.36
N LEU A 233 15.65 -16.84 -8.64
CA LEU A 233 15.00 -17.92 -7.91
C LEU A 233 15.75 -19.24 -8.09
N ASN A 234 15.57 -20.17 -7.16
CA ASN A 234 16.06 -21.54 -7.29
C ASN A 234 14.91 -22.55 -7.46
N VAL A 235 13.77 -22.10 -7.99
CA VAL A 235 12.51 -22.86 -8.02
C VAL A 235 12.45 -23.76 -9.25
N TRP A 236 12.68 -23.22 -10.43
CA TRP A 236 12.55 -23.87 -11.74
C TRP A 236 13.86 -24.51 -12.19
N LYS A 237 13.80 -25.46 -13.14
CA LYS A 237 15.01 -26.07 -13.71
C LYS A 237 15.74 -25.15 -14.67
N SER A 238 15.01 -24.33 -15.43
CA SER A 238 15.59 -23.32 -16.30
C SER A 238 16.03 -22.12 -15.47
N GLU A 239 17.24 -21.62 -15.73
CA GLU A 239 17.71 -20.37 -15.13
C GLU A 239 16.84 -19.18 -15.58
N TYR A 240 16.43 -19.15 -16.86
CA TYR A 240 15.63 -18.05 -17.39
C TYR A 240 14.24 -17.97 -16.74
N ALA A 241 13.62 -19.13 -16.49
CA ALA A 241 12.35 -19.22 -15.74
C ALA A 241 12.46 -18.73 -14.29
N ASN A 242 13.67 -18.66 -13.73
CA ASN A 242 13.92 -18.21 -12.37
C ASN A 242 14.25 -16.71 -12.28
N TYR A 243 14.36 -15.98 -13.39
CA TYR A 243 14.61 -14.54 -13.33
C TYR A 243 13.44 -13.80 -12.68
N ILE A 244 13.80 -12.93 -11.73
CA ILE A 244 12.89 -12.00 -11.07
C ILE A 244 12.84 -10.74 -11.94
N ASN A 245 11.76 -10.58 -12.71
CA ASN A 245 11.56 -9.50 -13.67
C ASN A 245 10.33 -8.69 -13.30
N GLY A 246 10.43 -7.37 -13.47
CA GLY A 246 9.32 -6.45 -13.21
C GLY A 246 9.19 -6.02 -11.75
N SER A 247 8.14 -5.26 -11.46
CA SER A 247 7.77 -4.87 -10.10
C SER A 247 6.88 -5.90 -9.42
N ASP A 248 6.48 -5.66 -8.18
CA ASP A 248 5.45 -6.44 -7.49
C ASP A 248 4.01 -6.18 -7.99
N GLY A 249 3.87 -5.37 -9.06
CA GLY A 249 2.58 -4.93 -9.61
C GLY A 249 2.18 -3.52 -9.18
N PHE A 250 2.94 -2.85 -8.30
CA PHE A 250 2.66 -1.46 -7.90
C PHE A 250 2.87 -0.46 -9.05
N SER A 251 3.98 -0.59 -9.79
CA SER A 251 4.32 0.28 -10.92
C SER A 251 4.77 -0.54 -12.11
N LEU A 252 4.23 -0.26 -13.29
CA LEU A 252 4.62 -0.88 -14.55
C LEU A 252 5.52 0.03 -15.41
N GLY A 253 5.96 1.16 -14.84
CA GLY A 253 6.71 2.20 -15.54
C GLY A 253 5.85 3.04 -16.52
N PRO A 254 6.27 4.28 -16.80
CA PRO A 254 5.46 5.24 -17.57
C PRO A 254 5.40 4.92 -19.08
N GLY A 255 4.59 5.71 -19.80
CA GLY A 255 4.54 5.68 -21.27
C GLY A 255 3.83 4.45 -21.84
N LEU A 256 2.74 4.02 -21.21
CA LEU A 256 1.99 2.84 -21.60
C LEU A 256 0.93 3.16 -22.67
N THR A 257 0.74 2.21 -23.58
CA THR A 257 -0.28 2.23 -24.64
C THR A 257 -0.92 0.86 -24.77
N VAL A 258 -2.07 0.75 -25.44
CA VAL A 258 -2.67 -0.55 -25.76
C VAL A 258 -1.66 -1.41 -26.56
N GLY A 259 -1.48 -2.66 -26.14
CA GLY A 259 -0.45 -3.58 -26.65
C GLY A 259 0.89 -3.51 -25.90
N SER A 260 1.07 -2.55 -24.99
CA SER A 260 2.26 -2.50 -24.13
C SER A 260 2.32 -3.74 -23.23
N ARG A 261 3.51 -4.32 -23.12
CA ARG A 261 3.78 -5.47 -22.25
C ARG A 261 4.75 -5.12 -21.15
N ARG A 262 4.49 -5.61 -19.93
CA ARG A 262 5.28 -5.35 -18.73
C ARG A 262 5.33 -6.59 -17.86
N TYR A 263 6.51 -6.91 -17.34
CA TYR A 263 6.66 -7.96 -16.35
C TYR A 263 6.14 -7.49 -14.99
N ILE A 264 5.57 -8.43 -14.24
CA ILE A 264 5.42 -8.36 -12.79
C ILE A 264 6.01 -9.61 -12.15
N PHE A 265 6.60 -9.46 -10.97
CA PHE A 265 7.05 -10.57 -10.15
C PHE A 265 5.92 -11.03 -9.22
N ALA A 266 5.22 -12.09 -9.62
CA ALA A 266 4.12 -12.66 -8.85
C ALA A 266 4.66 -13.69 -7.84
N HIS A 267 5.15 -13.21 -6.69
CA HIS A 267 5.76 -14.06 -5.65
C HIS A 267 4.87 -15.22 -5.19
N GLY A 268 3.53 -15.05 -5.18
CA GLY A 268 2.58 -16.12 -4.83
C GLY A 268 2.55 -17.31 -5.80
N VAL A 269 3.13 -17.18 -6.99
CA VAL A 269 3.32 -18.28 -7.96
C VAL A 269 4.81 -18.52 -8.30
N CYS A 270 5.72 -17.89 -7.55
CA CYS A 270 7.18 -17.95 -7.68
C CYS A 270 7.72 -17.84 -9.11
N ARG A 271 7.16 -16.93 -9.90
CA ARG A 271 7.70 -16.60 -11.22
C ARG A 271 7.29 -15.20 -11.65
N SER A 272 8.01 -14.70 -12.64
CA SER A 272 7.67 -13.48 -13.34
C SER A 272 6.58 -13.75 -14.38
N VAL A 273 5.54 -12.92 -14.38
CA VAL A 273 4.40 -13.00 -15.30
C VAL A 273 4.41 -11.78 -16.20
N MET A 274 4.20 -12.01 -17.50
CA MET A 274 4.06 -10.92 -18.46
C MET A 274 2.60 -10.46 -18.50
N MET A 275 2.38 -9.17 -18.28
CA MET A 275 1.08 -8.51 -18.40
C MET A 275 1.01 -7.72 -19.72
N GLU A 276 -0.17 -7.62 -20.33
CA GLU A 276 -0.41 -6.88 -21.57
C GLU A 276 -1.60 -5.93 -21.41
N ALA A 277 -1.42 -4.68 -21.84
CA ALA A 277 -2.50 -3.70 -21.93
C ALA A 277 -3.45 -4.08 -23.08
N THR A 278 -4.64 -4.57 -22.76
CA THR A 278 -5.58 -5.05 -23.78
C THR A 278 -6.52 -3.97 -24.30
N LYS A 279 -6.90 -3.01 -23.45
CA LYS A 279 -7.81 -1.90 -23.81
C LYS A 279 -7.72 -0.73 -22.85
N GLU A 280 -8.18 0.44 -23.30
CA GLU A 280 -8.45 1.61 -22.46
C GLU A 280 -9.90 1.55 -21.95
N VAL A 281 -10.10 1.78 -20.65
CA VAL A 281 -11.41 1.77 -19.99
C VAL A 281 -11.52 2.92 -18.99
N PRO A 282 -12.73 3.40 -18.67
CA PRO A 282 -12.93 4.31 -17.54
C PRO A 282 -12.63 3.58 -16.22
N HIS A 283 -12.03 4.28 -15.25
CA HIS A 283 -11.83 3.72 -13.91
C HIS A 283 -13.18 3.50 -13.21
N PRO A 284 -13.44 2.34 -12.59
CA PRO A 284 -14.75 2.01 -12.00
C PRO A 284 -15.24 3.02 -10.96
N ALA A 285 -14.34 3.49 -10.10
CA ALA A 285 -14.66 4.50 -9.08
C ALA A 285 -14.59 5.95 -9.61
N TYR A 286 -13.87 6.18 -10.72
CA TYR A 286 -13.61 7.53 -11.23
C TYR A 286 -13.79 7.55 -12.76
N PRO A 287 -15.04 7.60 -13.27
CA PRO A 287 -15.30 7.40 -14.69
C PRO A 287 -14.63 8.43 -15.63
N ALA A 288 -14.29 9.61 -15.12
CA ALA A 288 -13.55 10.64 -15.86
C ALA A 288 -12.06 10.28 -16.06
N LEU A 289 -11.51 9.40 -15.21
CA LEU A 289 -10.14 8.92 -15.31
C LEU A 289 -10.07 7.72 -16.25
N LYS A 290 -9.29 7.86 -17.32
CA LYS A 290 -9.03 6.79 -18.29
C LYS A 290 -7.82 5.98 -17.86
N VAL A 291 -7.96 4.67 -17.81
CA VAL A 291 -6.91 3.73 -17.41
C VAL A 291 -6.76 2.62 -18.44
N LEU A 292 -5.59 1.99 -18.48
CA LEU A 292 -5.35 0.79 -19.27
C LEU A 292 -5.68 -0.45 -18.44
N LEU A 293 -6.46 -1.35 -19.03
CA LEU A 293 -6.72 -2.67 -18.48
C LEU A 293 -5.60 -3.62 -18.90
N PHE A 294 -4.85 -4.12 -17.92
CA PHE A 294 -3.79 -5.10 -18.08
C PHE A 294 -4.26 -6.50 -17.70
N GLU A 295 -4.06 -7.48 -18.57
CA GLU A 295 -4.36 -8.89 -18.33
C GLU A 295 -3.07 -9.74 -18.46
N PRO A 296 -2.98 -10.92 -17.83
CA PRO A 296 -1.91 -11.87 -18.10
C PRO A 296 -1.85 -12.18 -19.60
N ALA A 297 -0.68 -11.96 -20.19
CA ALA A 297 -0.50 -12.10 -21.61
C ALA A 297 -0.41 -13.58 -22.02
N SER A 298 -0.91 -13.91 -23.22
CA SER A 298 -0.97 -15.30 -23.68
C SER A 298 0.43 -15.86 -23.97
N GLU A 299 0.90 -16.77 -23.11
CA GLU A 299 2.25 -17.37 -23.21
C GLU A 299 2.49 -18.04 -24.57
N ASP A 300 1.49 -18.71 -25.15
CA ASP A 300 1.59 -19.40 -26.45
C ASP A 300 1.85 -18.46 -27.64
N LYS A 301 1.64 -17.15 -27.46
CA LYS A 301 1.83 -16.12 -28.50
C LYS A 301 3.11 -15.30 -28.29
N MET A 302 3.93 -15.65 -27.29
CA MET A 302 5.15 -14.93 -26.99
C MET A 302 6.36 -15.50 -27.72
N ASP A 303 7.29 -14.61 -28.06
CA ASP A 303 8.62 -14.99 -28.49
C ASP A 303 9.40 -15.52 -27.28
N ASN A 304 9.98 -16.71 -27.41
CA ASN A 304 10.80 -17.34 -26.39
C ASN A 304 12.10 -16.57 -26.08
N SER A 305 12.49 -15.62 -26.93
CA SER A 305 13.58 -14.68 -26.65
C SER A 305 13.22 -13.59 -25.64
N VAL A 306 11.91 -13.34 -25.45
CA VAL A 306 11.37 -12.26 -24.60
C VAL A 306 10.69 -12.81 -23.35
N TYR A 307 10.16 -14.05 -23.39
CA TYR A 307 9.56 -14.75 -22.26
C TYR A 307 9.99 -16.21 -22.21
N PRO A 308 10.22 -16.83 -21.03
CA PRO A 308 10.59 -18.25 -20.95
C PRO A 308 9.51 -19.12 -21.57
N SER A 309 9.91 -20.14 -22.32
CA SER A 309 8.95 -21.06 -22.94
C SER A 309 8.16 -21.83 -21.86
N PRO A 310 6.88 -22.19 -22.09
CA PRO A 310 6.09 -22.93 -21.10
C PRO A 310 6.77 -24.23 -20.60
N GLN A 311 7.60 -24.86 -21.44
CA GLN A 311 8.36 -26.06 -21.10
C GLN A 311 9.43 -25.83 -20.03
N GLU A 312 9.93 -24.60 -19.88
CA GLU A 312 10.92 -24.25 -18.87
C GLU A 312 10.36 -24.23 -17.45
N PHE A 313 9.03 -24.09 -17.32
CA PHE A 313 8.30 -24.24 -16.06
C PHE A 313 7.89 -25.70 -15.77
N CYS A 314 8.25 -26.66 -16.63
CA CYS A 314 7.88 -28.07 -16.43
C CYS A 314 8.86 -28.82 -15.52
N GLN A 315 8.41 -29.15 -14.31
CA GLN A 315 9.19 -29.94 -13.36
C GLN A 315 8.36 -30.85 -12.46
N GLY A 316 7.23 -31.33 -12.99
CA GLY A 316 6.37 -32.27 -12.26
C GLY A 316 7.10 -33.53 -11.82
N ARG A 317 6.75 -34.01 -10.63
CA ARG A 317 7.24 -35.25 -10.03
C ARG A 317 6.51 -36.48 -10.55
N SER A 318 6.92 -37.68 -10.11
CA SER A 318 6.36 -38.95 -10.58
C SER A 318 4.87 -39.16 -10.30
N TYR A 319 4.29 -38.39 -9.38
CA TYR A 319 2.89 -38.45 -8.96
C TYR A 319 2.05 -37.27 -9.48
N GLU A 320 2.60 -36.46 -10.39
CA GLU A 320 1.94 -35.31 -10.99
C GLU A 320 2.32 -35.16 -12.47
N PRO A 321 1.57 -34.38 -13.27
CA PRO A 321 1.91 -34.18 -14.68
C PRO A 321 3.27 -33.51 -14.81
N LYS A 322 4.10 -33.98 -15.75
CA LYS A 322 5.43 -33.39 -16.01
C LYS A 322 5.36 -31.87 -16.27
N CYS A 323 4.31 -31.44 -16.96
CA CYS A 323 3.98 -30.05 -17.25
C CYS A 323 2.54 -29.76 -16.80
N ALA A 324 2.31 -28.55 -16.28
CA ALA A 324 0.94 -28.10 -16.02
C ALA A 324 0.15 -28.03 -17.34
N PRO A 325 -1.11 -28.52 -17.37
CA PRO A 325 -1.99 -28.28 -18.51
C PRO A 325 -2.21 -26.78 -18.75
N LYS A 326 -2.55 -26.41 -19.98
CA LYS A 326 -2.85 -25.02 -20.34
C LYS A 326 -3.95 -24.44 -19.44
N GLY A 327 -3.73 -23.21 -18.98
CA GLY A 327 -4.61 -22.50 -18.03
C GLY A 327 -4.37 -22.87 -16.56
N LEU A 328 -3.50 -23.85 -16.28
CA LEU A 328 -3.05 -24.20 -14.93
C LEU A 328 -1.60 -23.80 -14.71
N VAL A 329 -1.27 -23.38 -13.49
CA VAL A 329 0.10 -23.06 -13.05
C VAL A 329 0.48 -24.00 -11.92
N ALA A 330 1.59 -24.73 -12.05
CA ALA A 330 2.08 -25.61 -10.99
C ALA A 330 2.64 -24.78 -9.83
N LEU A 331 2.10 -24.95 -8.62
CA LEU A 331 2.62 -24.35 -7.39
C LEU A 331 3.44 -25.34 -6.57
N SER A 332 3.38 -26.64 -6.89
CA SER A 332 4.19 -27.67 -6.22
C SER A 332 5.67 -27.31 -6.08
N PRO A 333 6.33 -26.65 -7.04
CA PRO A 333 7.75 -26.32 -6.89
C PRO A 333 8.02 -25.11 -6.01
N CYS A 334 7.05 -24.21 -5.81
CA CYS A 334 7.10 -23.16 -4.79
C CYS A 334 7.07 -23.74 -3.38
N LEU A 335 6.40 -24.88 -3.24
CA LEU A 335 6.04 -25.51 -1.98
C LEU A 335 7.10 -26.54 -1.52
N LYS A 336 8.39 -26.24 -1.74
CA LYS A 336 9.50 -27.17 -1.44
C LYS A 336 9.52 -27.57 0.04
N ASP A 337 9.30 -26.60 0.92
CA ASP A 337 9.34 -26.78 2.37
C ASP A 337 8.11 -27.52 2.91
N THR A 338 7.03 -27.60 2.13
CA THR A 338 5.83 -28.39 2.44
C THR A 338 5.77 -29.72 1.70
N ASN A 339 6.94 -30.25 1.29
CA ASN A 339 7.11 -31.53 0.58
C ASN A 339 6.50 -31.56 -0.83
N TYR A 340 6.49 -30.44 -1.55
CA TYR A 340 6.08 -30.39 -2.97
C TYR A 340 4.66 -30.91 -3.21
N LEU A 341 3.71 -30.50 -2.36
CA LEU A 341 2.30 -30.88 -2.57
C LEU A 341 1.85 -30.50 -3.99
N PRO A 342 1.16 -31.38 -4.73
CA PRO A 342 0.80 -31.17 -6.13
C PRO A 342 -0.38 -30.20 -6.26
N ILE A 343 -0.16 -28.95 -5.82
CA ILE A 343 -1.12 -27.85 -5.89
C ILE A 343 -0.92 -27.09 -7.19
N TYR A 344 -2.03 -26.76 -7.84
CA TYR A 344 -2.11 -26.04 -9.10
C TYR A 344 -3.02 -24.83 -8.96
N GLY A 345 -2.53 -23.68 -9.40
CA GLY A 345 -3.31 -22.47 -9.59
C GLY A 345 -4.08 -22.48 -10.90
N SER A 346 -5.25 -21.86 -10.92
CA SER A 346 -5.99 -21.53 -12.14
C SER A 346 -6.70 -20.19 -11.97
N GLN A 347 -7.20 -19.61 -13.05
CA GLN A 347 -8.22 -18.56 -12.97
C GLN A 347 -9.54 -19.16 -12.45
N GLY A 348 -10.50 -18.30 -12.09
CA GLY A 348 -11.76 -18.71 -11.47
C GLY A 348 -12.57 -19.65 -12.34
N HIS A 349 -13.24 -20.61 -11.72
CA HIS A 349 -14.10 -21.61 -12.38
C HIS A 349 -13.45 -22.36 -13.56
N PHE A 350 -12.11 -22.39 -13.62
CA PHE A 350 -11.34 -22.96 -14.73
C PHE A 350 -11.55 -22.24 -16.09
N ILE A 351 -11.82 -20.93 -16.10
CA ILE A 351 -12.18 -20.16 -17.32
C ILE A 351 -11.22 -20.34 -18.51
N ASP A 352 -9.91 -20.43 -18.26
CA ASP A 352 -8.89 -20.55 -19.31
C ASP A 352 -8.31 -21.98 -19.45
N VAL A 353 -8.94 -22.96 -18.81
CA VAL A 353 -8.50 -24.35 -18.79
C VAL A 353 -9.33 -25.18 -19.77
N ASP A 354 -8.72 -26.19 -20.37
CA ASP A 354 -9.42 -27.11 -21.27
C ASP A 354 -10.68 -27.71 -20.61
N HIS A 355 -11.81 -27.64 -21.32
CA HIS A 355 -13.10 -28.09 -20.82
C HIS A 355 -13.09 -29.55 -20.35
N SER A 356 -12.20 -30.42 -20.86
CA SER A 356 -12.08 -31.81 -20.40
C SER A 356 -11.71 -31.91 -18.91
N ILE A 357 -10.95 -30.96 -18.37
CA ILE A 357 -10.60 -30.90 -16.94
C ILE A 357 -11.81 -30.45 -16.12
N ARG A 358 -12.49 -29.38 -16.54
CA ARG A 358 -13.69 -28.87 -15.86
C ARG A 358 -14.84 -29.87 -15.89
N ASN A 359 -15.08 -30.54 -17.02
CA ASN A 359 -16.18 -31.48 -17.25
C ASN A 359 -16.08 -32.77 -16.40
N ARG A 360 -14.96 -32.96 -15.69
CA ARG A 360 -14.81 -34.01 -14.68
C ARG A 360 -15.64 -33.76 -13.42
N PHE A 361 -16.06 -32.51 -13.20
CA PHE A 361 -16.83 -32.07 -12.04
C PHE A 361 -18.26 -31.70 -12.44
N ARG A 362 -19.18 -31.72 -11.46
CA ARG A 362 -20.54 -31.19 -11.58
C ARG A 362 -20.79 -30.14 -10.49
N GLY A 363 -21.65 -29.17 -10.77
CA GLY A 363 -22.07 -28.15 -9.81
C GLY A 363 -21.08 -26.98 -9.60
N ILE A 364 -19.95 -26.97 -10.31
CA ILE A 364 -19.13 -25.76 -10.45
C ILE A 364 -19.87 -24.80 -11.39
N PRO A 365 -20.06 -23.52 -11.01
CA PRO A 365 -20.65 -22.51 -11.88
C PRO A 365 -19.98 -22.42 -13.26
N GLU A 366 -20.72 -21.96 -14.27
CA GLU A 366 -20.10 -21.58 -15.54
C GLU A 366 -19.22 -20.34 -15.33
N PRO A 367 -18.03 -20.27 -15.94
CA PRO A 367 -17.12 -19.15 -15.72
C PRO A 367 -17.69 -17.83 -16.23
N ASP A 368 -17.51 -16.77 -15.45
CA ASP A 368 -17.87 -15.39 -15.83
C ASP A 368 -16.59 -14.60 -16.19
N TYR A 369 -16.61 -13.96 -17.35
CA TYR A 369 -15.43 -13.26 -17.86
C TYR A 369 -14.92 -12.15 -16.93
N ASN A 370 -15.82 -11.40 -16.30
CA ASN A 370 -15.45 -10.26 -15.47
C ASN A 370 -15.10 -10.70 -14.04
N LEU A 371 -15.75 -11.74 -13.52
CA LEU A 371 -15.58 -12.17 -12.14
C LEU A 371 -14.46 -13.19 -11.94
N ASP A 372 -14.12 -13.97 -12.96
CA ASP A 372 -13.19 -15.10 -12.83
C ASP A 372 -11.79 -14.84 -13.41
N ARG A 373 -11.52 -13.63 -13.91
CA ARG A 373 -10.23 -13.25 -14.50
C ARG A 373 -9.46 -12.25 -13.66
N THR A 374 -8.14 -12.32 -13.73
CA THR A 374 -7.23 -11.33 -13.15
C THR A 374 -6.99 -10.19 -14.13
N TYR A 375 -7.18 -8.95 -13.68
CA TYR A 375 -6.79 -7.75 -14.40
C TYR A 375 -6.29 -6.64 -13.46
N MET A 376 -5.51 -5.71 -14.03
CA MET A 376 -5.02 -4.50 -13.35
C MET A 376 -5.49 -3.26 -14.11
N LEU A 377 -5.76 -2.18 -13.40
CA LEU A 377 -6.13 -0.87 -13.93
C LEU A 377 -4.94 0.07 -13.71
N VAL A 378 -4.31 0.50 -14.79
CA VAL A 378 -3.02 1.19 -14.73
C VAL A 378 -3.14 2.55 -15.41
N ASP A 379 -2.65 3.59 -14.74
CA ASP A 379 -2.55 4.92 -15.33
C ASP A 379 -1.51 4.92 -16.47
N PRO A 380 -1.88 5.28 -17.71
CA PRO A 380 -0.98 5.16 -18.85
C PRO A 380 0.23 6.11 -18.81
N VAL A 381 0.09 7.24 -18.12
CA VAL A 381 1.12 8.28 -18.07
C VAL A 381 2.20 7.92 -17.06
N THR A 382 1.80 7.62 -15.83
CA THR A 382 2.70 7.34 -14.70
C THR A 382 3.09 5.87 -14.60
N GLY A 383 2.26 4.96 -15.12
CA GLY A 383 2.44 3.52 -14.97
C GLY A 383 2.04 2.98 -13.60
N ILE A 384 1.42 3.79 -12.74
CA ILE A 384 0.97 3.34 -11.41
C ILE A 384 -0.32 2.55 -11.52
N THR A 385 -0.39 1.44 -10.78
CA THR A 385 -1.60 0.64 -10.65
C THR A 385 -2.58 1.33 -9.72
N LEU A 386 -3.74 1.70 -10.25
CA LEU A 386 -4.82 2.37 -9.52
C LEU A 386 -5.88 1.39 -9.01
N GLY A 387 -5.90 0.18 -9.54
CA GLY A 387 -6.65 -0.91 -8.96
C GLY A 387 -6.36 -2.26 -9.59
N ALA A 388 -6.81 -3.32 -8.92
CA ALA A 388 -6.69 -4.66 -9.43
C ALA A 388 -7.90 -5.51 -9.03
N HIS A 389 -8.22 -6.44 -9.90
CA HIS A 389 -9.09 -7.57 -9.63
C HIS A 389 -8.24 -8.82 -9.84
N GLN A 390 -7.90 -9.52 -8.76
CA GLN A 390 -7.03 -10.68 -8.82
C GLN A 390 -7.83 -11.93 -8.43
N VAL A 391 -7.84 -12.91 -9.32
CA VAL A 391 -8.54 -14.18 -9.13
C VAL A 391 -7.57 -15.34 -9.18
N MET A 392 -7.59 -16.18 -8.16
CA MET A 392 -6.80 -17.39 -8.09
C MET A 392 -7.63 -18.53 -7.51
N GLN A 393 -7.70 -19.66 -8.21
CA GLN A 393 -8.30 -20.88 -7.72
C GLN A 393 -7.22 -21.92 -7.46
N LEU A 394 -7.25 -22.54 -6.29
CA LEU A 394 -6.29 -23.56 -5.88
C LEU A 394 -6.92 -24.94 -6.04
N ASN A 395 -6.17 -25.82 -6.70
CA ASN A 395 -6.60 -27.16 -7.05
C ASN A 395 -5.53 -28.17 -6.62
N TYR A 396 -5.92 -29.30 -6.05
CA TYR A 396 -5.00 -30.39 -5.71
C TYR A 396 -5.05 -31.48 -6.76
N TYR A 397 -3.92 -31.85 -7.33
CA TYR A 397 -3.85 -32.91 -8.32
C TYR A 397 -3.79 -34.30 -7.66
N ILE A 398 -4.70 -35.18 -8.08
CA ILE A 398 -4.80 -36.56 -7.61
C ILE A 398 -4.54 -37.49 -8.80
N ASP A 399 -3.40 -38.19 -8.80
CA ASP A 399 -3.06 -39.21 -9.81
C ASP A 399 -3.64 -40.59 -9.47
N ASN A 400 -4.97 -40.71 -9.51
CA ASN A 400 -5.60 -41.91 -8.96
C ASN A 400 -5.16 -43.26 -9.61
N PRO A 401 -4.98 -43.38 -10.93
CA PRO A 401 -4.54 -44.63 -11.57
C PRO A 401 -3.17 -45.11 -11.09
N SER A 402 -2.25 -44.19 -10.79
CA SER A 402 -0.91 -44.50 -10.26
C SER A 402 -0.93 -44.66 -8.74
N LEU A 403 -1.78 -43.90 -8.05
CA LEU A 403 -1.99 -43.95 -6.61
C LEU A 403 -3.04 -45.03 -6.26
N LYS A 404 -2.69 -46.31 -6.43
CA LYS A 404 -3.54 -47.46 -6.01
C LYS A 404 -3.64 -47.64 -4.48
N SER A 405 -3.49 -46.57 -3.73
CA SER A 405 -3.54 -46.53 -2.27
C SER A 405 -4.96 -46.32 -1.76
N ILE A 406 -5.33 -47.04 -0.71
CA ILE A 406 -6.48 -46.70 0.13
C ILE A 406 -6.18 -45.31 0.74
N PRO A 407 -7.12 -44.35 0.70
CA PRO A 407 -8.55 -44.48 0.34
C PRO A 407 -8.95 -44.09 -1.10
N TYR A 408 -8.02 -43.70 -1.99
CA TYR A 408 -8.37 -43.14 -3.30
C TYR A 408 -8.60 -44.19 -4.41
N GLN A 409 -8.14 -45.43 -4.21
CA GLN A 409 -8.03 -46.51 -5.19
C GLN A 409 -9.18 -46.67 -6.21
N ASN A 410 -10.43 -46.39 -5.82
CA ASN A 410 -11.63 -46.58 -6.63
C ASN A 410 -12.15 -45.29 -7.31
N MET A 411 -11.53 -44.14 -7.09
CA MET A 411 -11.90 -42.88 -7.75
C MET A 411 -11.63 -42.95 -9.27
N ALA A 412 -12.44 -42.24 -10.06
CA ALA A 412 -12.21 -42.22 -11.51
C ALA A 412 -11.08 -41.24 -11.86
N GLY A 413 -10.03 -41.72 -12.54
CA GLY A 413 -9.03 -40.91 -13.26
C GLY A 413 -8.33 -39.79 -12.48
N ASN A 414 -7.64 -38.91 -13.20
CA ASN A 414 -6.75 -37.90 -12.62
C ASN A 414 -7.46 -36.56 -12.42
N LEU A 415 -7.60 -36.09 -11.18
CA LEU A 415 -8.43 -34.92 -10.86
C LEU A 415 -7.56 -33.72 -10.47
N PHE A 416 -7.87 -32.54 -10.98
CA PHE A 416 -7.45 -31.26 -10.37
C PHE A 416 -8.55 -30.82 -9.41
N PHE A 417 -8.59 -31.43 -8.22
CA PHE A 417 -9.66 -31.28 -7.25
C PHE A 417 -9.69 -29.83 -6.71
N PRO A 418 -10.75 -29.04 -6.97
CA PRO A 418 -10.80 -27.65 -6.57
C PRO A 418 -10.99 -27.53 -5.05
N ILE A 419 -10.23 -26.64 -4.41
CA ILE A 419 -10.27 -26.44 -2.95
C ILE A 419 -10.94 -25.10 -2.63
N VAL A 420 -10.41 -24.02 -3.20
CA VAL A 420 -10.82 -22.64 -2.89
C VAL A 420 -10.60 -21.74 -4.10
N ARG A 421 -11.52 -20.80 -4.33
CA ARG A 421 -11.38 -19.67 -5.24
C ARG A 421 -11.23 -18.40 -4.41
N ILE A 422 -10.21 -17.62 -4.75
CA ILE A 422 -9.77 -16.41 -4.06
C ILE A 422 -10.01 -15.25 -5.02
N VAL A 423 -10.76 -14.26 -4.58
CA VAL A 423 -11.00 -13.03 -5.33
C VAL A 423 -10.50 -11.88 -4.47
N MET A 424 -9.54 -11.11 -4.97
CA MET A 424 -9.02 -9.92 -4.33
C MET A 424 -9.36 -8.70 -5.18
N GLU A 425 -10.07 -7.76 -4.58
CA GLU A 425 -10.46 -6.51 -5.18
C GLU A 425 -9.90 -5.35 -4.35
N ASN A 426 -9.79 -4.16 -4.95
CA ASN A 426 -9.51 -2.97 -4.17
C ASN A 426 -10.52 -2.87 -3.02
N GLY A 427 -10.01 -2.80 -1.79
CA GLY A 427 -10.85 -2.35 -0.69
C GLY A 427 -11.28 -0.93 -1.00
N THR A 428 -12.58 -0.65 -0.92
CA THR A 428 -12.99 0.71 -0.61
C THR A 428 -12.36 1.02 0.75
N SER A 429 -11.41 1.95 0.79
CA SER A 429 -11.17 2.63 2.05
C SER A 429 -12.54 3.14 2.49
N GLU A 430 -12.96 2.86 3.72
CA GLU A 430 -14.26 3.35 4.24
C GLU A 430 -14.40 4.87 4.09
N ASN A 431 -13.25 5.54 3.91
CA ASN A 431 -13.12 6.94 3.62
C ASN A 431 -12.44 7.15 2.25
N GLU A 432 -13.17 7.72 1.30
CA GLU A 432 -12.67 8.16 -0.01
C GLU A 432 -12.29 9.64 0.06
N PHE A 433 -11.09 9.97 -0.42
CA PHE A 433 -10.61 11.34 -0.51
C PHE A 433 -10.30 11.67 -1.97
N VAL A 434 -10.84 12.78 -2.46
CA VAL A 434 -10.35 13.40 -3.70
C VAL A 434 -9.39 14.50 -3.30
N ILE A 435 -8.13 14.37 -3.72
CA ILE A 435 -7.06 15.31 -3.39
C ILE A 435 -6.51 15.97 -4.65
N LYS A 436 -6.08 17.22 -4.50
CA LYS A 436 -5.37 17.96 -5.53
C LYS A 436 -3.94 17.43 -5.66
N THR A 437 -3.54 17.05 -6.87
CA THR A 437 -2.21 16.50 -7.18
C THR A 437 -1.12 17.56 -7.30
N GLY A 438 -1.47 18.84 -7.25
CA GLY A 438 -0.53 19.95 -7.39
C GLY A 438 0.00 20.19 -8.81
N VAL A 439 -0.56 19.51 -9.83
CA VAL A 439 -0.14 19.66 -11.24
C VAL A 439 -0.41 21.08 -11.77
N ASP A 440 -1.56 21.66 -11.43
CA ASP A 440 -1.93 23.00 -11.88
C ASP A 440 -1.31 24.10 -10.98
N ASP A 441 -1.32 23.88 -9.66
CA ASP A 441 -0.72 24.74 -8.66
C ASP A 441 -0.13 23.91 -7.52
N ILE A 442 1.18 23.97 -7.35
CA ILE A 442 1.92 23.22 -6.32
C ILE A 442 1.49 23.62 -4.90
N ASN A 443 0.90 24.81 -4.71
CA ASN A 443 0.38 25.24 -3.41
C ASN A 443 -0.92 24.52 -3.02
N GLU A 444 -1.59 23.89 -3.99
CA GLU A 444 -2.78 23.07 -3.73
C GLU A 444 -2.44 21.59 -3.51
N LEU A 445 -1.16 21.19 -3.57
CA LEU A 445 -0.74 19.80 -3.39
C LEU A 445 -1.30 19.19 -2.08
N GLY A 446 -1.96 18.05 -2.20
CA GLY A 446 -2.52 17.31 -1.06
C GLY A 446 -3.81 17.89 -0.49
N LYS A 447 -4.31 19.03 -1.00
CA LYS A 447 -5.57 19.62 -0.54
C LYS A 447 -6.74 18.68 -0.85
N VAL A 448 -7.54 18.37 0.16
CA VAL A 448 -8.77 17.58 0.04
C VAL A 448 -9.87 18.46 -0.54
N VAL A 449 -10.50 18.01 -1.62
CA VAL A 449 -11.64 18.69 -2.26
C VAL A 449 -12.95 17.94 -2.06
N GLU A 450 -12.88 16.63 -1.81
CA GLU A 450 -14.04 15.78 -1.58
C GLU A 450 -13.69 14.69 -0.57
N PHE A 451 -14.65 14.39 0.31
CA PHE A 451 -14.59 13.30 1.27
C PHE A 451 -15.89 12.50 1.19
N ASN A 452 -15.81 11.20 0.90
CA ASN A 452 -16.97 10.29 0.79
C ASN A 452 -18.08 10.82 -0.13
N GLY A 453 -17.75 11.29 -1.33
CA GLY A 453 -18.75 11.82 -2.26
C GLY A 453 -19.19 13.26 -1.99
N GLN A 454 -18.67 13.90 -0.92
CA GLN A 454 -19.14 15.21 -0.45
C GLN A 454 -18.02 16.25 -0.51
N SER A 455 -18.28 17.38 -1.17
CA SER A 455 -17.39 18.55 -1.17
C SER A 455 -17.62 19.46 0.04
N VAL A 456 -18.76 19.30 0.73
CA VAL A 456 -19.14 19.98 1.97
C VAL A 456 -19.80 18.95 2.87
N LEU A 457 -19.36 18.86 4.13
CA LEU A 457 -19.93 17.93 5.09
C LEU A 457 -21.40 18.28 5.38
N ASN A 458 -22.15 17.30 5.90
CA ASN A 458 -23.47 17.54 6.47
C ASN A 458 -23.49 17.10 7.93
N VAL A 459 -22.56 17.62 8.72
CA VAL A 459 -22.37 17.26 10.13
C VAL A 459 -22.90 18.37 11.03
N TRP A 460 -22.37 19.57 10.84
CA TRP A 460 -22.63 20.76 11.66
C TRP A 460 -23.82 21.57 11.15
N LYS A 461 -24.36 22.47 11.98
CA LYS A 461 -25.47 23.36 11.57
C LYS A 461 -25.05 24.48 10.64
N SER A 462 -23.83 24.99 10.81
CA SER A 462 -23.27 26.03 9.94
C SER A 462 -22.69 25.41 8.68
N GLU A 463 -22.99 25.97 7.52
CA GLU A 463 -22.36 25.57 6.27
C GLU A 463 -20.84 25.78 6.32
N TYR A 464 -20.38 26.88 6.92
CA TYR A 464 -18.95 27.20 7.00
C TYR A 464 -18.18 26.17 7.83
N ALA A 465 -18.77 25.71 8.95
CA ALA A 465 -18.20 24.64 9.78
C ALA A 465 -18.11 23.29 9.05
N ASN A 466 -18.86 23.11 7.96
CA ASN A 466 -18.87 21.90 7.16
C ASN A 466 -17.90 21.95 5.96
N TYR A 467 -17.25 23.07 5.68
CA TYR A 467 -16.28 23.13 4.58
C TYR A 467 -15.07 22.23 4.84
N ILE A 468 -14.75 21.43 3.83
CA ILE A 468 -13.56 20.60 3.77
C ILE A 468 -12.42 21.47 3.25
N ASN A 469 -11.53 21.87 4.16
CA ASN A 469 -10.43 22.78 3.90
C ASN A 469 -9.12 22.12 4.31
N GLY A 470 -8.08 22.37 3.53
CA GLY A 470 -6.73 21.88 3.81
C GLY A 470 -6.45 20.49 3.26
N SER A 471 -5.30 19.94 3.62
CA SER A 471 -4.92 18.57 3.29
C SER A 471 -5.34 17.59 4.36
N ASP A 472 -5.10 16.30 4.16
CA ASP A 472 -5.19 15.27 5.20
C ASP A 472 -4.07 15.34 6.26
N GLY A 473 -3.22 16.38 6.22
CA GLY A 473 -2.05 16.54 7.08
C GLY A 473 -0.75 16.02 6.46
N PHE A 474 -0.78 15.43 5.27
CA PHE A 474 0.42 14.95 4.61
C PHE A 474 1.30 16.10 4.07
N SER A 475 0.69 17.03 3.33
CA SER A 475 1.35 18.20 2.76
C SER A 475 0.59 19.46 3.13
N LEU A 476 1.28 20.47 3.64
CA LEU A 476 0.70 21.76 3.99
C LEU A 476 1.03 22.84 2.95
N GLY A 477 1.57 22.44 1.80
CA GLY A 477 2.06 23.31 0.74
C GLY A 477 3.39 24.02 1.09
N PRO A 478 4.16 24.42 0.07
CA PRO A 478 5.50 24.97 0.26
C PRO A 478 5.53 26.39 0.84
N GLY A 479 6.72 26.88 1.17
CA GLY A 479 6.97 28.28 1.55
C GLY A 479 6.44 28.67 2.93
N LEU A 480 6.62 27.79 3.92
CA LEU A 480 6.14 27.99 5.28
C LEU A 480 7.16 28.74 6.14
N THR A 481 6.67 29.57 7.04
CA THR A 481 7.45 30.29 8.06
C THR A 481 6.81 30.12 9.44
N VAL A 482 7.53 30.46 10.50
CA VAL A 482 6.91 30.62 11.84
C VAL A 482 5.75 31.63 11.73
N GLY A 483 4.62 31.29 12.35
CA GLY A 483 3.35 32.01 12.24
C GLY A 483 2.48 31.63 11.04
N SER A 484 2.99 30.81 10.10
CA SER A 484 2.17 30.29 9.00
C SER A 484 1.05 29.42 9.53
N ARG A 485 -0.15 29.61 8.97
CA ARG A 485 -1.35 28.85 9.32
C ARG A 485 -1.84 28.05 8.12
N ARG A 486 -2.24 26.79 8.37
CA ARG A 486 -2.70 25.85 7.35
C ARG A 486 -3.85 25.02 7.90
N TYR A 487 -4.89 24.87 7.10
CA TYR A 487 -5.95 23.93 7.40
C TYR A 487 -5.45 22.50 7.22
N ILE A 488 -5.93 21.61 8.07
CA ILE A 488 -5.96 20.17 7.84
C ILE A 488 -7.40 19.68 7.97
N PHE A 489 -7.83 18.78 7.11
CA PHE A 489 -9.11 18.12 7.23
C PHE A 489 -8.99 16.90 8.14
N ALA A 490 -9.41 17.06 9.40
CA ALA A 490 -9.33 16.00 10.40
C ALA A 490 -10.61 15.15 10.36
N HIS A 491 -10.64 14.15 9.46
CA HIS A 491 -11.83 13.31 9.24
C HIS A 491 -12.33 12.62 10.52
N GLY A 492 -11.45 12.25 11.46
CA GLY A 492 -11.81 11.61 12.73
C GLY A 492 -12.63 12.47 13.69
N VAL A 493 -12.68 13.79 13.45
CA VAL A 493 -13.53 14.73 14.18
C VAL A 493 -14.53 15.45 13.26
N CYS A 494 -14.66 15.00 12.01
CA CYS A 494 -15.54 15.55 10.98
C CYS A 494 -15.47 17.08 10.82
N ARG A 495 -14.26 17.67 10.89
CA ARG A 495 -14.09 19.11 10.64
C ARG A 495 -12.67 19.46 10.20
N SER A 496 -12.54 20.58 9.53
CA SER A 496 -11.26 21.20 9.21
C SER A 496 -10.70 21.90 10.44
N VAL A 497 -9.44 21.60 10.79
CA VAL A 497 -8.73 22.17 11.94
C VAL A 497 -7.61 23.07 11.43
N MET A 498 -7.48 24.25 12.01
CA MET A 498 -6.38 25.16 11.69
C MET A 498 -5.14 24.80 12.50
N MET A 499 -4.02 24.57 11.82
CA MET A 499 -2.71 24.35 12.41
C MET A 499 -1.85 25.61 12.24
N GLU A 500 -0.98 25.89 13.20
CA GLU A 500 -0.07 27.04 13.20
C GLU A 500 1.38 26.59 13.45
N ALA A 501 2.31 27.10 12.65
CA ALA A 501 3.74 26.93 12.86
C ALA A 501 4.20 27.78 14.05
N THR A 502 4.42 27.17 15.21
CA THR A 502 4.72 27.91 16.44
C THR A 502 6.21 28.23 16.59
N LYS A 503 7.08 27.35 16.11
CA LYS A 503 8.54 27.52 16.18
C LYS A 503 9.28 26.64 15.17
N GLU A 504 10.53 27.00 14.89
CA GLU A 504 11.48 26.17 14.16
C GLU A 504 12.28 25.33 15.17
N VAL A 505 12.41 24.03 14.92
CA VAL A 505 13.11 23.07 15.78
C VAL A 505 13.99 22.12 14.95
N PRO A 506 15.08 21.59 15.51
CA PRO A 506 15.81 20.50 14.87
C PRO A 506 14.94 19.24 14.85
N HIS A 507 14.96 18.49 13.73
CA HIS A 507 14.25 17.22 13.66
C HIS A 507 14.85 16.19 14.64
N PRO A 508 14.05 15.50 15.48
CA PRO A 508 14.57 14.60 16.52
C PRO A 508 15.50 13.49 15.99
N ALA A 509 15.13 12.87 14.86
CA ALA A 509 15.92 11.80 14.23
C ALA A 509 17.11 12.31 13.38
N TYR A 510 17.12 13.59 12.97
CA TYR A 510 18.20 14.17 12.17
C TYR A 510 18.36 15.66 12.49
N PRO A 511 19.08 16.02 13.56
CA PRO A 511 19.11 17.38 14.10
C PRO A 511 19.69 18.46 13.16
N ALA A 512 20.39 18.06 12.09
CA ALA A 512 20.91 18.97 11.09
C ALA A 512 19.80 19.56 10.19
N LEU A 513 18.67 18.86 10.04
CA LEU A 513 17.50 19.37 9.34
C LEU A 513 16.62 20.15 10.31
N LYS A 514 16.38 21.42 9.99
CA LYS A 514 15.42 22.26 10.71
C LYS A 514 14.04 22.13 10.10
N VAL A 515 13.05 21.97 10.96
CA VAL A 515 11.64 21.79 10.62
C VAL A 515 10.77 22.74 11.43
N LEU A 516 9.57 23.05 10.93
CA LEU A 516 8.57 23.82 11.66
C LEU A 516 7.72 22.89 12.53
N LEU A 517 7.55 23.24 13.80
CA LEU A 517 6.60 22.61 14.69
C LEU A 517 5.21 23.24 14.43
N PHE A 518 4.29 22.46 13.89
CA PHE A 518 2.89 22.82 13.72
C PHE A 518 2.06 22.27 14.88
N GLU A 519 1.26 23.12 15.51
CA GLU A 519 0.32 22.75 16.58
C GLU A 519 -1.10 23.23 16.23
N PRO A 520 -2.16 22.60 16.77
CA PRO A 520 -3.52 23.13 16.65
C PRO A 520 -3.56 24.57 17.16
N ALA A 521 -4.02 25.47 16.29
CA ALA A 521 -4.06 26.88 16.60
C ALA A 521 -5.20 27.20 17.59
N SER A 522 -5.00 28.21 18.43
CA SER A 522 -5.98 28.57 19.46
C SER A 522 -7.22 29.21 18.83
N GLU A 523 -8.35 28.49 18.83
CA GLU A 523 -9.62 28.94 18.22
C GLU A 523 -10.07 30.31 18.75
N ASP A 524 -9.89 30.59 20.05
CA ASP A 524 -10.27 31.87 20.69
C ASP A 524 -9.49 33.10 20.15
N LYS A 525 -8.37 32.87 19.45
CA LYS A 525 -7.52 33.93 18.90
C LYS A 525 -7.72 34.12 17.39
N MET A 526 -8.68 33.42 16.79
CA MET A 526 -8.92 33.47 15.35
C MET A 526 -9.97 34.51 14.98
N ASP A 527 -9.78 35.09 13.80
CA ASP A 527 -10.80 35.90 13.15
C ASP A 527 -11.88 34.99 12.56
N ASN A 528 -13.14 35.25 12.90
CA ASN A 528 -14.29 34.48 12.44
C ASN A 528 -14.50 34.55 10.91
N SER A 529 -13.86 35.49 10.22
CA SER A 529 -13.81 35.52 8.74
C SER A 529 -12.85 34.48 8.15
N VAL A 530 -11.88 33.99 8.94
CA VAL A 530 -10.82 33.09 8.49
C VAL A 530 -11.00 31.67 9.03
N TYR A 531 -11.71 31.49 10.15
CA TYR A 531 -12.06 30.19 10.73
C TYR A 531 -13.47 30.22 11.34
N PRO A 532 -14.26 29.14 11.27
CA PRO A 532 -15.59 29.11 11.86
C PRO A 532 -15.55 29.39 13.36
N SER A 533 -16.51 30.15 13.88
CA SER A 533 -16.57 30.42 15.32
C SER A 533 -16.84 29.13 16.11
N PRO A 534 -16.32 28.96 17.33
CA PRO A 534 -16.56 27.73 18.13
C PRO A 534 -18.05 27.39 18.29
N GLN A 535 -18.92 28.41 18.28
CA GLN A 535 -20.37 28.25 18.38
C GLN A 535 -20.99 27.52 17.17
N GLU A 536 -20.36 27.58 16.01
CA GLU A 536 -20.83 26.92 14.80
C GLU A 536 -20.68 25.39 14.85
N PHE A 537 -19.80 24.89 15.73
CA PHE A 537 -19.65 23.47 16.04
C PHE A 537 -20.58 23.00 17.19
N CYS A 538 -21.47 23.86 17.70
CA CYS A 538 -22.36 23.48 18.80
C CYS A 538 -23.62 22.75 18.33
N GLN A 539 -23.66 21.43 18.58
CA GLN A 539 -24.79 20.58 18.22
C GLN A 539 -25.18 19.58 19.33
N GLY A 540 -24.90 19.93 20.59
CA GLY A 540 -25.25 19.07 21.71
C GLY A 540 -26.74 18.78 21.80
N ARG A 541 -27.07 17.52 22.11
CA ARG A 541 -28.42 17.01 22.35
C ARG A 541 -28.90 17.29 23.77
N SER A 542 -30.14 16.89 24.09
CA SER A 542 -30.76 17.13 25.40
C SER A 542 -30.05 16.46 26.58
N TYR A 543 -29.17 15.48 26.32
CA TYR A 543 -28.44 14.70 27.31
C TYR A 543 -26.93 15.01 27.34
N GLU A 544 -26.49 16.05 26.62
CA GLU A 544 -25.09 16.49 26.57
C GLU A 544 -25.00 18.03 26.53
N PRO A 545 -23.84 18.63 26.81
CA PRO A 545 -23.70 20.08 26.75
C PRO A 545 -23.95 20.59 25.33
N LYS A 546 -24.74 21.66 25.20
CA LYS A 546 -25.05 22.30 23.90
C LYS A 546 -23.79 22.61 23.07
N CYS A 547 -22.73 23.01 23.74
CA CYS A 547 -21.41 23.28 23.18
C CYS A 547 -20.35 22.50 23.97
N ALA A 548 -19.33 22.00 23.28
CA ALA A 548 -18.18 21.42 23.95
C ALA A 548 -17.47 22.48 24.81
N PRO A 549 -17.05 22.17 26.04
CA PRO A 549 -16.20 23.07 26.82
C PRO A 549 -14.85 23.29 26.12
N LYS A 550 -14.16 24.38 26.47
CA LYS A 550 -12.84 24.68 25.94
C LYS A 550 -11.86 23.52 26.15
N GLY A 551 -11.10 23.19 25.11
CA GLY A 551 -10.15 22.07 25.08
C GLY A 551 -10.80 20.70 24.78
N LEU A 552 -12.14 20.62 24.70
CA LEU A 552 -12.89 19.44 24.29
C LEU A 552 -13.50 19.66 22.90
N VAL A 553 -13.58 18.59 22.11
CA VAL A 553 -14.22 18.57 20.79
C VAL A 553 -15.32 17.52 20.81
N ALA A 554 -16.55 17.91 20.48
CA ALA A 554 -17.67 16.98 20.41
C ALA A 554 -17.51 16.04 19.20
N LEU A 555 -17.52 14.72 19.44
CA LEU A 555 -17.48 13.70 18.39
C LEU A 555 -18.87 13.13 18.11
N SER A 556 -19.83 13.34 19.01
CA SER A 556 -21.20 12.86 18.86
C SER A 556 -21.86 13.22 17.52
N PRO A 557 -21.64 14.41 16.91
CA PRO A 557 -22.23 14.73 15.60
C PRO A 557 -21.57 13.98 14.43
N CYS A 558 -20.30 13.56 14.59
CA CYS A 558 -19.55 12.77 13.62
C CYS A 558 -19.95 11.28 13.67
N LEU A 559 -20.51 10.83 14.80
CA LEU A 559 -20.90 9.45 15.08
C LEU A 559 -22.40 9.17 14.87
N LYS A 560 -22.99 9.73 13.80
CA LYS A 560 -24.45 9.68 13.55
C LYS A 560 -25.00 8.25 13.50
N ASP A 561 -24.24 7.33 12.93
CA ASP A 561 -24.65 5.93 12.71
C ASP A 561 -24.63 5.10 14.00
N THR A 562 -24.01 5.59 15.07
CA THR A 562 -23.94 4.91 16.38
C THR A 562 -24.91 5.49 17.41
N ASN A 563 -26.03 6.06 16.97
CA ASN A 563 -27.02 6.73 17.82
C ASN A 563 -26.48 7.96 18.58
N TYR A 564 -25.46 8.65 18.04
CA TYR A 564 -24.94 9.92 18.60
C TYR A 564 -24.50 9.78 20.07
N LEU A 565 -23.62 8.81 20.34
CA LEU A 565 -23.02 8.64 21.66
C LEU A 565 -22.30 9.94 22.08
N PRO A 566 -22.47 10.43 23.32
CA PRO A 566 -21.93 11.71 23.79
C PRO A 566 -20.43 11.61 24.10
N ILE A 567 -19.64 11.35 23.06
CA ILE A 567 -18.18 11.21 23.13
C ILE A 567 -17.53 12.54 22.79
N TYR A 568 -16.51 12.91 23.56
CA TYR A 568 -15.71 14.11 23.41
C TYR A 568 -14.23 13.76 23.32
N GLY A 569 -13.55 14.32 22.32
CA GLY A 569 -12.09 14.27 22.21
C GLY A 569 -11.45 15.39 23.03
N SER A 570 -10.32 15.12 23.66
CA SER A 570 -9.39 16.13 24.20
C SER A 570 -7.96 15.76 23.82
N GLN A 571 -7.02 16.66 24.06
CA GLN A 571 -5.61 16.30 24.13
C GLN A 571 -5.33 15.42 25.36
N GLY A 572 -4.13 14.84 25.47
CA GLY A 572 -3.76 13.89 26.51
C GLY A 572 -3.87 14.48 27.92
N HIS A 573 -4.30 13.66 28.89
CA HIS A 573 -4.47 14.05 30.29
C HIS A 573 -5.26 15.36 30.50
N PHE A 574 -6.16 15.70 29.58
CA PHE A 574 -6.93 16.95 29.57
C PHE A 574 -6.05 18.22 29.47
N ILE A 575 -4.89 18.16 28.80
CA ILE A 575 -4.11 19.37 28.53
C ILE A 575 -4.96 20.37 27.71
N ASP A 576 -4.86 21.64 28.08
CA ASP A 576 -5.66 22.76 27.55
C ASP A 576 -7.18 22.76 27.88
N VAL A 577 -7.65 21.80 28.68
CA VAL A 577 -9.02 21.78 29.23
C VAL A 577 -9.05 22.50 30.58
N ASP A 578 -10.18 23.13 30.90
CA ASP A 578 -10.37 23.77 32.20
C ASP A 578 -10.11 22.80 33.37
N HIS A 579 -9.30 23.23 34.34
CA HIS A 579 -8.90 22.41 35.48
C HIS A 579 -10.09 21.87 36.29
N SER A 580 -11.25 22.53 36.28
CA SER A 580 -12.45 22.04 36.96
C SER A 580 -12.98 20.73 36.40
N ILE A 581 -12.70 20.40 35.12
CA ILE A 581 -13.07 19.11 34.51
C ILE A 581 -12.08 18.04 34.94
N ARG A 582 -10.78 18.31 34.85
CA ARG A 582 -9.71 17.37 35.22
C ARG A 582 -9.70 17.05 36.72
N ASN A 583 -9.85 18.05 37.59
CA ASN A 583 -9.71 17.93 39.04
C ASN A 583 -10.78 17.03 39.71
N ARG A 584 -11.74 16.53 38.93
CA ARG A 584 -12.78 15.60 39.38
C ARG A 584 -12.28 14.16 39.43
N PHE A 585 -11.15 13.89 38.79
CA PHE A 585 -10.51 12.58 38.77
C PHE A 585 -9.25 12.62 39.63
N ARG A 586 -9.12 11.65 40.54
CA ARG A 586 -7.86 11.37 41.25
C ARG A 586 -7.10 10.28 40.50
N GLY A 587 -5.79 10.42 40.37
CA GLY A 587 -4.91 9.42 39.75
C GLY A 587 -4.60 9.64 38.27
N ILE A 588 -5.14 10.70 37.64
CA ILE A 588 -4.66 11.15 36.32
C ILE A 588 -3.36 11.95 36.55
N PRO A 589 -2.24 11.58 35.92
CA PRO A 589 -0.99 12.34 36.01
C PRO A 589 -1.17 13.80 35.58
N GLU A 590 -0.30 14.70 36.05
CA GLU A 590 -0.22 16.05 35.49
C GLU A 590 0.17 15.96 34.01
N PRO A 591 -0.44 16.79 33.14
CA PRO A 591 -0.17 16.73 31.71
C PRO A 591 1.28 17.11 31.40
N ASP A 592 1.92 16.32 30.54
CA ASP A 592 3.26 16.59 30.00
C ASP A 592 3.11 17.20 28.60
N TYR A 593 3.69 18.39 28.41
CA TYR A 593 3.52 19.15 27.17
C TYR A 593 4.02 18.40 25.92
N ASN A 594 5.07 17.58 26.02
CA ASN A 594 5.64 16.87 24.88
C ASN A 594 4.91 15.56 24.57
N LEU A 595 4.30 14.94 25.58
CA LEU A 595 3.61 13.65 25.44
C LEU A 595 2.10 13.80 25.24
N ASP A 596 1.51 14.90 25.67
CA ASP A 596 0.04 15.04 25.70
C ASP A 596 -0.52 15.95 24.62
N ARG A 597 0.32 16.62 23.84
CA ARG A 597 -0.12 17.48 22.74
C ARG A 597 0.12 16.88 21.37
N THR A 598 -0.84 17.12 20.49
CA THR A 598 -0.68 16.86 19.06
C THR A 598 0.22 17.91 18.40
N TYR A 599 1.25 17.48 17.69
CA TYR A 599 2.09 18.35 16.84
C TYR A 599 2.57 17.63 15.58
N MET A 600 2.97 18.43 14.58
CA MET A 600 3.55 17.97 13.32
C MET A 600 4.90 18.66 13.08
N LEU A 601 5.83 17.95 12.47
CA LEU A 601 7.15 18.42 12.09
C LEU A 601 7.16 18.57 10.58
N VAL A 602 7.17 19.80 10.08
CA VAL A 602 6.93 20.09 8.66
C VAL A 602 8.15 20.77 8.05
N ASP A 603 8.59 20.29 6.89
CA ASP A 603 9.66 20.93 6.14
C ASP A 603 9.19 22.29 5.59
N PRO A 604 9.88 23.40 5.91
CA PRO A 604 9.42 24.73 5.53
C PRO A 604 9.44 25.00 4.02
N VAL A 605 10.28 24.28 3.27
CA VAL A 605 10.47 24.51 1.83
C VAL A 605 9.41 23.76 1.02
N THR A 606 9.24 22.47 1.29
CA THR A 606 8.32 21.58 0.56
C THR A 606 6.92 21.57 1.14
N GLY A 607 6.77 21.86 2.44
CA GLY A 607 5.51 21.71 3.15
C GLY A 607 5.16 20.28 3.53
N ILE A 608 6.06 19.31 3.33
CA ILE A 608 5.82 17.90 3.65
C ILE A 608 5.99 17.67 5.15
N THR A 609 5.08 16.90 5.73
CA THR A 609 5.16 16.47 7.12
C THR A 609 6.18 15.34 7.25
N LEU A 610 7.28 15.59 7.97
CA LEU A 610 8.39 14.66 8.19
C LEU A 610 8.31 13.91 9.52
N GLY A 611 7.37 14.31 10.37
CA GLY A 611 7.01 13.58 11.57
C GLY A 611 5.74 14.15 12.18
N ALA A 612 5.07 13.36 13.00
CA ALA A 612 3.89 13.78 13.73
C ALA A 612 3.81 12.99 15.04
N HIS A 613 3.41 13.69 16.10
CA HIS A 613 2.98 13.11 17.35
C HIS A 613 1.51 13.48 17.51
N GLN A 614 0.61 12.52 17.39
CA GLN A 614 -0.82 12.74 17.51
C GLN A 614 -1.34 12.13 18.80
N VAL A 615 -2.06 12.95 19.57
CA VAL A 615 -2.65 12.55 20.85
C VAL A 615 -4.13 12.86 20.82
N MET A 616 -4.95 11.84 21.06
CA MET A 616 -6.38 11.99 21.23
C MET A 616 -6.85 11.18 22.44
N GLN A 617 -7.43 11.86 23.41
CA GLN A 617 -8.11 11.24 24.54
C GLN A 617 -9.62 11.27 24.31
N LEU A 618 -10.26 10.11 24.38
CA LEU A 618 -11.70 9.98 24.26
C LEU A 618 -12.34 9.98 25.65
N ASN A 619 -13.37 10.80 25.80
CA ASN A 619 -14.09 11.00 27.05
C ASN A 619 -15.59 10.81 26.81
N TYR A 620 -16.27 10.04 27.65
CA TYR A 620 -17.71 9.86 27.59
C TYR A 620 -18.40 10.84 28.54
N TYR A 621 -19.34 11.64 28.03
CA TYR A 621 -20.08 12.57 28.86
C TYR A 621 -21.26 11.88 29.55
N ILE A 622 -21.35 12.05 30.87
CA ILE A 622 -22.39 11.50 31.73
C ILE A 622 -23.18 12.66 32.34
N ASP A 623 -24.43 12.85 31.91
CA ASP A 623 -25.36 13.82 32.51
C ASP A 623 -26.06 13.26 33.75
N ASN A 624 -25.28 13.00 34.80
CA ASN A 624 -25.81 12.26 35.94
C ASN A 624 -27.09 12.86 36.58
N PRO A 625 -27.21 14.19 36.80
CA PRO A 625 -28.41 14.79 37.41
C PRO A 625 -29.69 14.53 36.61
N SER A 626 -29.59 14.39 35.28
CA SER A 626 -30.72 14.07 34.41
C SER A 626 -30.96 12.56 34.29
N LEU A 627 -29.94 11.73 34.52
CA LEU A 627 -29.98 10.28 34.44
C LEU A 627 -30.47 9.66 35.76
N LYS A 628 -31.77 9.38 35.86
CA LYS A 628 -32.38 8.66 37.00
C LYS A 628 -32.18 7.14 36.95
N SER A 629 -31.21 6.61 36.20
CA SER A 629 -30.97 5.16 36.07
C SER A 629 -30.00 4.63 37.12
N ILE A 630 -30.28 3.43 37.65
CA ILE A 630 -29.64 2.84 38.85
C ILE A 630 -28.10 2.71 38.80
N PRO A 631 -27.37 2.60 37.67
CA PRO A 631 -25.90 2.56 37.78
C PRO A 631 -25.25 3.93 38.04
N TYR A 632 -25.91 5.05 37.73
CA TYR A 632 -25.25 6.37 37.74
C TYR A 632 -25.76 7.33 38.83
N GLN A 633 -26.98 7.14 39.37
CA GLN A 633 -27.66 8.06 40.30
C GLN A 633 -26.78 8.67 41.40
N ASN A 634 -25.81 7.92 41.94
CA ASN A 634 -24.94 8.36 43.04
C ASN A 634 -23.62 9.03 42.60
N MET A 635 -23.37 9.20 41.29
CA MET A 635 -22.20 9.92 40.80
C MET A 635 -22.30 11.42 41.15
N ALA A 636 -21.19 12.04 41.50
CA ALA A 636 -21.18 13.49 41.66
C ALA A 636 -21.33 14.12 40.27
N GLY A 637 -22.44 14.81 39.98
CA GLY A 637 -22.63 15.71 38.82
C GLY A 637 -22.23 15.21 37.42
N ASN A 638 -22.07 16.15 36.49
CA ASN A 638 -21.90 15.88 35.06
C ASN A 638 -20.45 15.63 34.70
N LEU A 639 -20.04 14.44 34.26
CA LEU A 639 -18.62 14.05 34.12
C LEU A 639 -18.23 13.84 32.65
N PHE A 640 -17.02 14.25 32.27
CA PHE A 640 -16.36 13.78 31.05
C PHE A 640 -15.44 12.61 31.43
N PHE A 641 -15.99 11.41 31.48
CA PHE A 641 -15.30 10.22 31.95
C PHE A 641 -14.24 9.77 30.92
N PRO A 642 -12.92 9.79 31.25
CA PRO A 642 -11.88 9.40 30.30
C PRO A 642 -11.94 7.88 30.04
N ILE A 643 -11.92 7.49 28.77
CA ILE A 643 -12.00 6.08 28.35
C ILE A 643 -10.62 5.58 27.91
N VAL A 644 -10.01 6.28 26.95
CA VAL A 644 -8.76 5.85 26.32
C VAL A 644 -7.97 7.06 25.83
N ARG A 645 -6.64 6.98 25.94
CA ARG A 645 -5.69 7.91 25.31
C ARG A 645 -4.98 7.16 24.19
N ILE A 646 -5.14 7.65 22.98
CA ILE A 646 -4.54 7.12 21.76
C ILE A 646 -3.37 8.02 21.41
N VAL A 647 -2.19 7.42 21.29
CA VAL A 647 -0.95 8.11 20.91
C VAL A 647 -0.44 7.46 19.63
N MET A 648 -0.17 8.27 18.62
CA MET A 648 0.40 7.83 17.36
C MET A 648 1.65 8.66 17.07
N ASP A 649 2.77 7.97 16.92
CA ASP A 649 4.06 8.56 16.58
C ASP A 649 4.47 8.09 15.20
N VAL A 650 4.72 9.06 14.31
CA VAL A 650 5.26 8.81 12.98
C VAL A 650 6.45 9.73 12.79
N SER A 651 7.56 9.20 12.30
CA SER A 651 8.75 9.98 12.02
C SER A 651 9.48 9.39 10.83
N ALA A 652 9.87 10.23 9.89
CA ALA A 652 10.75 9.83 8.80
C ALA A 652 12.11 9.38 9.36
N ASP A 653 12.71 8.37 8.74
CA ASP A 653 13.98 7.82 9.19
C ASP A 653 15.15 8.80 8.97
N ALA A 654 16.28 8.57 9.64
CA ALA A 654 17.42 9.50 9.57
C ALA A 654 18.01 9.63 8.15
N ASP A 655 17.98 8.57 7.36
CA ASP A 655 18.49 8.56 5.98
C ASP A 655 17.53 9.31 5.05
N ALA A 656 16.24 9.23 5.34
CA ALA A 656 15.20 10.01 4.71
C ALA A 656 15.42 11.51 4.86
N LEU A 657 15.57 11.92 6.10
CA LEU A 657 15.74 13.32 6.47
C LEU A 657 17.04 13.87 5.92
N LYS A 658 18.12 13.08 5.92
CA LYS A 658 19.40 13.44 5.29
C LYS A 658 19.24 13.63 3.78
N THR A 659 18.47 12.77 3.12
CA THR A 659 18.20 12.86 1.68
C THR A 659 17.41 14.11 1.35
N ILE A 660 16.34 14.41 2.09
CA ILE A 660 15.55 15.64 1.94
C ILE A 660 16.42 16.87 2.21
N HIS A 661 17.20 16.87 3.29
CA HIS A 661 18.13 17.96 3.59
C HIS A 661 19.14 18.19 2.44
N THR A 662 19.70 17.12 1.87
CA THR A 662 20.70 17.22 0.80
C THR A 662 20.08 17.63 -0.54
N LEU A 663 18.95 17.03 -0.91
CA LEU A 663 18.30 17.21 -2.22
C LEU A 663 17.45 18.47 -2.29
N VAL A 664 16.81 18.89 -1.21
CA VAL A 664 15.93 20.07 -1.18
C VAL A 664 16.72 21.30 -0.73
N HIS A 665 17.39 21.23 0.41
CA HIS A 665 18.12 22.38 0.98
C HIS A 665 19.52 22.51 0.38
N GLY A 666 20.20 21.39 0.16
CA GLY A 666 21.55 21.37 -0.42
C GLY A 666 21.58 21.69 -1.91
N SER A 667 20.66 21.15 -2.71
CA SER A 667 20.70 21.30 -4.18
C SER A 667 20.57 22.76 -4.63
N LYS A 668 19.68 23.56 -4.02
CA LYS A 668 19.53 24.98 -4.34
C LYS A 668 20.79 25.78 -3.98
N TYR A 669 21.45 25.45 -2.88
CA TYR A 669 22.70 26.09 -2.48
C TYR A 669 23.84 25.74 -3.45
N TRP A 670 24.02 24.46 -3.77
CA TRP A 670 25.05 23.99 -4.71
C TRP A 670 24.80 24.46 -6.14
N LEU A 671 23.55 24.49 -6.59
CA LEU A 671 23.17 25.00 -7.90
C LEU A 671 23.53 26.48 -8.02
N ASN A 672 23.24 27.29 -7.00
CA ASN A 672 23.64 28.70 -6.97
C ASN A 672 25.16 28.86 -6.96
N ILE A 673 25.89 28.11 -6.13
CA ILE A 673 27.36 28.13 -6.13
C ILE A 673 27.93 27.75 -7.49
N ALA A 674 27.41 26.69 -8.10
CA ALA A 674 27.86 26.24 -9.42
C ALA A 674 27.60 27.31 -10.49
N ILE A 675 26.42 27.93 -10.48
CA ILE A 675 26.08 29.04 -11.39
C ILE A 675 27.03 30.23 -11.16
N TYR A 676 27.34 30.58 -9.92
CA TYR A 676 28.25 31.70 -9.61
C TYR A 676 29.70 31.41 -9.98
N ILE A 677 30.20 30.21 -9.68
CA ILE A 677 31.57 29.80 -10.03
C ILE A 677 31.70 29.74 -11.55
N PHE A 678 30.77 29.08 -12.24
CA PHE A 678 30.81 28.94 -13.69
C PHE A 678 30.62 30.28 -14.40
N GLY A 679 29.68 31.11 -13.92
CA GLY A 679 29.49 32.48 -14.39
C GLY A 679 30.75 33.33 -14.17
N GLY A 680 31.37 33.26 -12.99
CA GLY A 680 32.62 33.95 -12.69
C GLY A 680 33.77 33.53 -13.61
N LEU A 681 33.92 32.23 -13.87
CA LEU A 681 34.90 31.71 -14.84
C LEU A 681 34.65 32.20 -16.26
N CYS A 682 33.38 32.21 -16.71
CA CYS A 682 33.00 32.74 -18.02
C CYS A 682 33.29 34.24 -18.14
N LEU A 683 33.07 35.01 -17.07
CA LEU A 683 33.36 36.44 -17.03
C LEU A 683 34.86 36.71 -17.10
N VAL A 684 35.68 35.96 -16.35
CA VAL A 684 37.15 36.05 -16.39
C VAL A 684 37.67 35.66 -17.78
N ALA A 685 37.13 34.61 -18.39
CA ALA A 685 37.46 34.20 -19.76
C ALA A 685 37.11 35.30 -20.79
N PHE A 686 35.96 35.95 -20.63
CA PHE A 686 35.56 37.07 -21.48
C PHE A 686 36.51 38.26 -21.37
N PHE A 687 36.83 38.72 -20.15
CA PHE A 687 37.73 39.86 -19.97
C PHE A 687 39.17 39.57 -20.38
N SER A 688 39.66 38.35 -20.14
CA SER A 688 41.01 37.95 -20.56
C SER A 688 41.12 37.87 -22.09
N THR A 689 40.13 37.30 -22.79
CA THR A 689 40.10 37.30 -24.26
C THR A 689 39.95 38.70 -24.85
N MET A 690 39.14 39.58 -24.23
CA MET A 690 39.04 40.99 -24.62
C MET A 690 40.35 41.75 -24.44
N ALA A 691 41.06 41.53 -23.33
CA ALA A 691 42.37 42.14 -23.10
C ALA A 691 43.40 41.70 -24.14
N VAL A 692 43.36 40.43 -24.56
CA VAL A 692 44.19 39.91 -25.66
C VAL A 692 43.85 40.59 -26.98
N ILE A 693 42.57 40.73 -27.32
CA ILE A 693 42.11 41.41 -28.54
C ILE A 693 42.56 42.88 -28.55
N LEU A 694 42.40 43.60 -27.43
CA LEU A 694 42.85 45.00 -27.30
C LEU A 694 44.38 45.14 -27.46
N LYS A 695 45.15 44.19 -26.91
CA LYS A 695 46.60 44.15 -27.05
C LYS A 695 47.05 43.83 -28.49
N MET A 696 46.33 42.95 -29.18
CA MET A 696 46.57 42.65 -30.59
C MET A 696 46.27 43.85 -31.49
N ASN A 697 45.18 44.57 -31.24
CA ASN A 697 44.84 45.81 -31.96
C ASN A 697 45.84 46.94 -31.70
N ARG A 698 46.32 47.10 -30.45
CA ARG A 698 47.33 48.11 -30.10
C ARG A 698 48.72 47.83 -30.70
N ASN A 699 49.06 46.57 -30.94
CA ASN A 699 50.30 46.20 -31.63
C ASN A 699 50.19 46.30 -33.17
N ARG A 700 49.00 46.62 -33.71
CA ARG A 700 48.76 46.87 -35.14
C ARG A 700 48.76 48.36 -35.51
N SER A 701 48.53 49.26 -34.55
CA SER A 701 48.70 50.72 -34.69
C SER A 701 50.13 51.12 -34.41
#